data_AF-A0A8T1X418-F1
#
_entry.id   AF-A0A8T1X418-F1
#
_cell.length_a   1.000
_cell.length_b   1.000
_cell.length_c   1.000
_cell.angle_alpha   90.00
_cell.angle_beta   90.00
_cell.angle_gamma   90.00
#
_symmetry.space_group_name_H-M   'P 1'
#
loop_
_entity.id
_entity.type
_entity.pdbx_description
1 polymer ?
#
loop_
_entity_poly.entity_id
_entity_poly.type
_entity_poly.pdbx_seq_one_letter_code
_entity_poly.pdbx_strand_id
1 'polypeptide(L)'
;MADTLQAPLRWGFLGCGNIANDFVNAMKGMPAESTTLTACAARSLDSAKNFANTHGFTRAYESYEELCADPEVDVVYIATIHLVHFEHISLALNHGKHVLVEKPMTMNAEQTASVIALAESKNLFLLEGVWTRFFPSIKFVRQLLFDGRIGDVHHIHGYFGGAYLNAETQSNFRSSSGDGGLIGIGIYPLSFVTMVFGIRPHKITATGKLSEGGADLYGSATLEFDGNRFGTIEYTCLAELGNSVTITGSKGRIYLPSPAHTAVEVIVTEFLEDGTKQEKATQFPWPTPSPNTATTFKYPGSEALLYEAEAVTKAIRSGQRQCAEYPLEESLAIAKIMDEESTEQFALVISPFVAEVTKMGLNAQTPLRWGFLGCGKIANDFVNALKGMPNDSINLSACAARSLESAENFANTHGIKQAYGSYEELCADPEVDVVYIATIHLVHFEHISLALNHGKHVLVEKPMTMNAKQTASVIALAESKNLFLLEGVWTRFFPSIKFVRELLTDGRIGDVRHIHADIGMGNVSRETVAKLSSSVGDGALLSSGIYPLAFVTMALGSNPKKITASGKLSEGGADMYGSAILEFDGNRVGTVDFTWLADLGNSVTITGSKGSIYLPSPAHCAEEVIVTEFLEDGTKHVKTTTFPLPEPAPGIPTPFNYPGSQGFLYEAEAVTKAIQSGQQCCEEYSLKDSLAMAKIMDEIRKSIGVVYAADT
;
A
#
# COMPACT_ATOMS: atom_id res chain seq x y z
N MET A 1 41.38 19.47 26.37
CA MET A 1 42.13 20.29 25.38
C MET A 1 41.15 21.31 24.86
N ALA A 2 41.56 22.58 24.79
CA ALA A 2 40.66 23.70 24.50
C ALA A 2 39.97 23.54 23.14
N ASP A 3 38.63 23.67 23.13
CA ASP A 3 37.83 23.89 21.92
C ASP A 3 38.36 25.16 21.25
N THR A 4 39.16 24.98 20.20
CA THR A 4 39.44 26.06 19.26
C THR A 4 38.20 26.20 18.43
N LEU A 5 37.46 27.31 18.61
CA LEU A 5 36.32 27.68 17.76
C LEU A 5 36.80 27.71 16.30
N GLN A 6 36.55 26.63 15.56
CA GLN A 6 36.75 26.57 14.11
C GLN A 6 35.92 27.68 13.46
N ALA A 7 36.49 28.38 12.48
CA ALA A 7 35.78 29.41 11.70
C ALA A 7 34.46 28.86 11.13
N PRO A 8 33.41 29.69 10.97
CA PRO A 8 32.13 29.25 10.39
C PRO A 8 32.34 28.67 8.98
N LEU A 9 31.59 27.61 8.66
CA LEU A 9 31.66 26.96 7.34
C LEU A 9 31.05 27.89 6.28
N ARG A 10 31.79 28.19 5.20
CA ARG A 10 31.38 29.16 4.18
C ARG A 10 30.63 28.48 3.04
N TRP A 11 29.34 28.80 2.89
CA TRP A 11 28.44 28.16 1.94
C TRP A 11 28.32 28.95 0.62
N GLY A 12 28.37 28.20 -0.48
CA GLY A 12 28.07 28.63 -1.84
C GLY A 12 26.80 27.95 -2.37
N PHE A 13 26.03 28.64 -3.21
CA PHE A 13 24.76 28.11 -3.77
C PHE A 13 24.78 28.13 -5.29
N LEU A 14 24.66 26.97 -5.93
CA LEU A 14 24.43 26.84 -7.37
C LEU A 14 22.93 26.65 -7.64
N GLY A 15 22.33 27.65 -8.30
CA GLY A 15 20.89 27.67 -8.55
C GLY A 15 20.13 28.46 -7.49
N CYS A 16 19.50 29.55 -7.92
CA CYS A 16 18.73 30.46 -7.05
C CYS A 16 17.21 30.20 -7.16
N GLY A 17 16.83 28.92 -7.19
CA GLY A 17 15.44 28.48 -7.35
C GLY A 17 14.63 28.44 -6.06
N ASN A 18 13.41 27.90 -6.11
CA ASN A 18 12.51 27.82 -4.95
C ASN A 18 13.11 27.02 -3.79
N ILE A 19 13.68 25.85 -4.06
CA ILE A 19 14.27 25.01 -3.00
C ILE A 19 15.49 25.66 -2.36
N ALA A 20 16.31 26.38 -3.14
CA ALA A 20 17.42 27.18 -2.60
C ALA A 20 16.93 28.32 -1.69
N ASN A 21 15.82 28.99 -2.04
CA ASN A 21 15.23 30.01 -1.16
C ASN A 21 14.81 29.39 0.19
N ASP A 22 14.14 28.24 0.14
CA ASP A 22 13.68 27.52 1.32
C ASP A 22 14.86 27.04 2.18
N PHE A 23 15.87 26.43 1.57
CA PHE A 23 17.07 25.95 2.26
C PHE A 23 17.81 27.09 2.96
N VAL A 24 18.00 28.23 2.28
CA VAL A 24 18.64 29.41 2.89
C VAL A 24 17.82 29.96 4.06
N ASN A 25 16.48 30.02 3.93
CA ASN A 25 15.63 30.45 5.03
C ASN A 25 15.70 29.51 6.23
N ALA A 26 15.75 28.20 6.01
CA ALA A 26 15.95 27.22 7.08
C ALA A 26 17.32 27.40 7.76
N MET A 27 18.39 27.58 6.98
CA MET A 27 19.75 27.83 7.49
C MET A 27 19.87 29.06 8.39
N LYS A 28 18.99 30.06 8.26
CA LYS A 28 18.98 31.22 9.17
C LYS A 28 18.63 30.87 10.61
N GLY A 29 18.15 29.64 10.87
CA GLY A 29 17.99 29.08 12.21
C GLY A 29 19.30 28.56 12.83
N MET A 30 20.37 28.40 12.04
CA MET A 30 21.66 27.90 12.53
C MET A 30 22.42 28.96 13.35
N PRO A 31 23.26 28.55 14.31
CA PRO A 31 24.13 29.48 15.04
C PRO A 31 25.08 30.22 14.09
N ALA A 32 25.26 31.53 14.27
CA ALA A 32 26.07 32.37 13.36
C ALA A 32 27.55 31.94 13.31
N GLU A 33 28.06 31.34 14.38
CA GLU A 33 29.39 30.75 14.47
C GLU A 33 29.57 29.45 13.70
N SER A 34 28.48 28.83 13.23
CA SER A 34 28.51 27.54 12.54
C SER A 34 28.63 27.66 11.02
N THR A 35 27.95 28.64 10.42
CA THR A 35 27.84 28.81 8.95
C THR A 35 27.81 30.26 8.51
N THR A 36 28.25 30.54 7.28
CA THR A 36 28.12 31.85 6.63
C THR A 36 27.64 31.68 5.19
N LEU A 37 26.68 32.52 4.76
CA LEU A 37 26.19 32.58 3.38
C LEU A 37 27.13 33.45 2.53
N THR A 38 28.09 32.84 1.86
CA THR A 38 29.19 33.58 1.20
C THR A 38 28.83 33.98 -0.22
N ALA A 39 28.50 33.02 -1.08
CA ALA A 39 28.29 33.24 -2.51
C ALA A 39 27.04 32.53 -3.05
N CYS A 40 26.41 33.10 -4.06
CA CYS A 40 25.39 32.42 -4.87
C CYS A 40 25.65 32.64 -6.36
N ALA A 41 25.18 31.71 -7.19
CA ALA A 41 25.30 31.79 -8.64
C ALA A 41 24.01 31.35 -9.33
N ALA A 42 23.66 32.05 -10.41
CA ALA A 42 22.54 31.74 -11.29
C ALA A 42 22.93 31.98 -12.75
N ARG A 43 22.14 31.44 -13.68
CA ARG A 43 22.36 31.62 -15.14
C ARG A 43 22.27 33.07 -15.63
N SER A 44 21.79 33.98 -14.78
CA SER A 44 21.83 35.42 -15.03
C SER A 44 22.31 36.15 -13.77
N LEU A 45 23.16 37.16 -13.97
CA LEU A 45 23.69 37.97 -12.88
C LEU A 45 22.58 38.64 -12.08
N ASP A 46 21.51 39.08 -12.73
CA ASP A 46 20.37 39.73 -12.08
C ASP A 46 19.65 38.77 -11.12
N SER A 47 19.41 37.52 -11.53
CA SER A 47 18.82 36.52 -10.64
C SER A 47 19.74 36.21 -9.46
N ALA A 48 21.05 36.11 -9.68
CA ALA A 48 22.02 35.89 -8.60
C ALA A 48 22.05 37.07 -7.62
N LYS A 49 22.13 38.31 -8.13
CA LYS A 49 22.11 39.53 -7.30
C LYS A 49 20.82 39.68 -6.52
N ASN A 50 19.67 39.39 -7.13
CA ASN A 50 18.39 39.44 -6.43
C ASN A 50 18.35 38.43 -5.28
N PHE A 51 18.76 37.19 -5.52
CA PHE A 51 18.85 36.17 -4.48
C PHE A 51 19.84 36.55 -3.37
N ALA A 52 21.00 37.08 -3.73
CA ALA A 52 22.00 37.56 -2.79
C ALA A 52 21.46 38.69 -1.90
N ASN A 53 20.79 39.67 -2.49
CA ASN A 53 20.20 40.80 -1.78
C ASN A 53 19.07 40.35 -0.83
N THR A 54 18.21 39.43 -1.27
CA THR A 54 17.11 38.90 -0.46
C THR A 54 17.61 38.16 0.78
N HIS A 55 18.70 37.39 0.64
CA HIS A 55 19.15 36.48 1.69
C HIS A 55 20.42 36.90 2.43
N GLY A 56 21.07 37.98 1.98
CA GLY A 56 22.27 38.54 2.62
C GLY A 56 23.56 37.82 2.23
N PHE A 57 23.69 37.31 1.00
CA PHE A 57 24.96 36.77 0.50
C PHE A 57 25.95 37.91 0.20
N THR A 58 27.22 37.66 0.47
CA THR A 58 28.28 38.67 0.22
C THR A 58 28.68 38.80 -1.25
N ARG A 59 28.45 37.75 -2.06
CA ARG A 59 28.86 37.68 -3.47
C ARG A 59 27.79 37.02 -4.33
N ALA A 60 27.68 37.47 -5.57
CA ALA A 60 26.76 36.95 -6.57
C ALA A 60 27.49 36.81 -7.91
N TYR A 61 27.39 35.63 -8.53
CA TYR A 61 28.06 35.28 -9.77
C TYR A 61 27.05 34.93 -10.87
N GLU A 62 27.41 35.20 -12.12
CA GLU A 62 26.65 34.76 -13.30
C GLU A 62 27.10 33.39 -13.82
N SER A 63 28.28 32.93 -13.41
CA SER A 63 28.81 31.62 -13.75
C SER A 63 28.94 30.73 -12.51
N TYR A 64 28.55 29.46 -12.66
CA TYR A 64 28.77 28.43 -11.65
C TYR A 64 30.26 28.13 -11.44
N GLU A 65 31.08 28.27 -12.48
CA GLU A 65 32.54 28.10 -12.41
C GLU A 65 33.18 29.19 -11.54
N GLU A 66 32.73 30.44 -11.65
CA GLU A 66 33.26 31.54 -10.83
C GLU A 66 32.99 31.32 -9.34
N LEU A 67 31.80 30.81 -8.99
CA LEU A 67 31.48 30.46 -7.61
C LEU A 67 32.33 29.27 -7.13
N CYS A 68 32.49 28.23 -7.96
CA CYS A 68 33.30 27.07 -7.58
C CYS A 68 34.79 27.45 -7.44
N ALA A 69 35.29 28.40 -8.21
CA ALA A 69 36.66 28.90 -8.11
C ALA A 69 36.88 29.85 -6.92
N ASP A 70 35.83 30.33 -6.24
CA ASP A 70 35.95 31.29 -5.14
C ASP A 70 36.66 30.65 -3.93
N PRO A 71 37.85 31.13 -3.51
CA PRO A 71 38.56 30.60 -2.34
C PRO A 71 37.82 30.84 -1.01
N GLU A 72 36.80 31.71 -1.01
CA GLU A 72 35.95 32.00 0.15
C GLU A 72 34.75 31.06 0.29
N VAL A 73 34.60 30.08 -0.58
CA VAL A 73 33.56 29.03 -0.47
C VAL A 73 34.21 27.71 -0.03
N ASP A 74 33.66 27.05 0.98
CA ASP A 74 34.11 25.75 1.48
C ASP A 74 33.22 24.61 0.98
N VAL A 75 31.91 24.85 0.96
CA VAL A 75 30.87 23.88 0.59
C VAL A 75 29.88 24.50 -0.39
N VAL A 76 29.42 23.72 -1.35
CA VAL A 76 28.45 24.13 -2.36
C VAL A 76 27.16 23.33 -2.19
N TYR A 77 26.04 24.03 -2.06
CA TYR A 77 24.71 23.47 -2.21
C TYR A 77 24.26 23.57 -3.69
N ILE A 78 23.92 22.44 -4.29
CA ILE A 78 23.52 22.34 -5.69
C ILE A 78 22.01 22.15 -5.76
N ALA A 79 21.30 23.19 -6.18
CA ALA A 79 19.84 23.28 -6.28
C ALA A 79 19.37 23.51 -7.73
N THR A 80 20.16 23.02 -8.68
CA THR A 80 19.86 23.13 -10.11
C THR A 80 18.84 22.08 -10.53
N ILE A 81 18.51 22.01 -11.82
CA ILE A 81 17.66 20.93 -12.33
C ILE A 81 18.43 19.60 -12.39
N HIS A 82 17.73 18.47 -12.29
CA HIS A 82 18.35 17.14 -12.15
C HIS A 82 19.41 16.82 -13.21
N LEU A 83 19.16 17.18 -14.48
CA LEU A 83 20.03 16.87 -15.62
C LEU A 83 21.48 17.35 -15.48
N VAL A 84 21.69 18.43 -14.73
CA VAL A 84 23.01 19.08 -14.61
C VAL A 84 23.66 18.85 -13.25
N HIS A 85 23.05 18.03 -12.37
CA HIS A 85 23.65 17.70 -11.08
C HIS A 85 25.02 17.06 -11.25
N PHE A 86 25.15 16.05 -12.11
CA PHE A 86 26.43 15.36 -12.36
C PHE A 86 27.56 16.33 -12.74
N GLU A 87 27.27 17.25 -13.66
CA GLU A 87 28.24 18.26 -14.12
C GLU A 87 28.60 19.24 -13.01
N HIS A 88 27.62 19.74 -12.26
CA HIS A 88 27.84 20.71 -11.18
C HIS A 88 28.54 20.10 -9.96
N ILE A 89 28.24 18.85 -9.61
CA ILE A 89 28.95 18.11 -8.56
C ILE A 89 30.42 17.96 -8.98
N SER A 90 30.65 17.51 -10.22
CA SER A 90 32.01 17.34 -10.76
C SER A 90 32.78 18.66 -10.78
N LEU A 91 32.11 19.77 -11.12
CA LEU A 91 32.68 21.12 -11.11
C LEU A 91 33.16 21.50 -9.72
N ALA A 92 32.26 21.45 -8.73
CA ALA A 92 32.55 21.83 -7.35
C ALA A 92 33.66 20.97 -6.73
N LEU A 93 33.61 19.64 -6.91
CA LEU A 93 34.62 18.72 -6.41
C LEU A 93 36.00 18.96 -7.05
N ASN A 94 36.05 19.29 -8.35
CA ASN A 94 37.32 19.58 -9.03
C ASN A 94 37.97 20.87 -8.56
N HIS A 95 37.17 21.84 -8.09
CA HIS A 95 37.64 23.06 -7.41
C HIS A 95 37.87 22.90 -5.90
N GLY A 96 37.85 21.67 -5.39
CA GLY A 96 38.16 21.40 -3.99
C GLY A 96 37.03 21.75 -3.02
N LYS A 97 35.78 21.84 -3.49
CA LYS A 97 34.62 22.19 -2.66
C LYS A 97 33.91 20.94 -2.15
N HIS A 98 33.48 20.97 -0.89
CA HIS A 98 32.52 20.00 -0.39
C HIS A 98 31.16 20.20 -1.09
N VAL A 99 30.36 19.14 -1.21
CA VAL A 99 29.09 19.19 -1.96
C VAL A 99 27.93 18.62 -1.14
N LEU A 100 26.85 19.38 -1.06
CA LEU A 100 25.49 18.90 -0.81
C LEU A 100 24.69 19.14 -2.10
N VAL A 101 24.03 18.12 -2.63
CA VAL A 101 23.26 18.24 -3.88
C VAL A 101 21.83 17.76 -3.67
N GLU A 102 20.87 18.49 -4.24
CA GLU A 102 19.47 18.07 -4.25
C GLU A 102 19.28 16.67 -4.84
N LYS A 103 18.19 16.02 -4.41
CA LYS A 103 17.82 14.70 -4.91
C LYS A 103 17.15 14.79 -6.30
N PRO A 104 17.30 13.76 -7.16
CA PRO A 104 18.28 12.70 -7.05
C PRO A 104 19.71 13.26 -7.26
N MET A 105 20.72 12.63 -6.66
CA MET A 105 22.11 13.09 -6.78
C MET A 105 22.55 13.20 -8.23
N THR A 106 22.21 12.21 -9.06
CA THR A 106 22.46 12.21 -10.50
C THR A 106 21.34 11.46 -11.22
N MET A 107 21.40 11.38 -12.55
CA MET A 107 20.33 10.77 -13.35
C MET A 107 20.36 9.24 -13.39
N ASN A 108 21.46 8.59 -13.00
CA ASN A 108 21.59 7.12 -13.02
C ASN A 108 22.74 6.62 -12.12
N ALA A 109 22.83 5.30 -11.93
CA ALA A 109 23.84 4.70 -11.06
C ALA A 109 25.28 4.90 -11.54
N GLU A 110 25.52 4.96 -12.86
CA GLU A 110 26.86 5.17 -13.43
C GLU A 110 27.40 6.57 -13.09
N GLN A 111 26.56 7.60 -13.25
CA GLN A 111 26.88 8.97 -12.87
C GLN A 111 27.10 9.08 -11.35
N THR A 112 26.22 8.47 -10.54
CA THR A 112 26.34 8.45 -9.08
C THR A 112 27.65 7.81 -8.64
N ALA A 113 28.00 6.64 -9.19
CA ALA A 113 29.28 5.98 -8.90
C ALA A 113 30.49 6.86 -9.27
N SER A 114 30.40 7.57 -10.40
CA SER A 114 31.46 8.44 -10.89
C SER A 114 31.72 9.64 -9.96
N VAL A 115 30.68 10.31 -9.47
CA VAL A 115 30.85 11.44 -8.54
C VAL A 115 31.27 11.02 -7.14
N ILE A 116 30.84 9.84 -6.68
CA ILE A 116 31.32 9.24 -5.43
C ILE A 116 32.83 8.99 -5.52
N ALA A 117 33.28 8.31 -6.58
CA ALA A 117 34.71 8.04 -6.80
C ALA A 117 35.53 9.34 -6.92
N LEU A 118 34.98 10.37 -7.56
CA LEU A 118 35.62 11.68 -7.64
C LEU A 118 35.75 12.32 -6.26
N ALA A 119 34.70 12.35 -5.44
CA ALA A 119 34.73 12.91 -4.09
C ALA A 119 35.75 12.19 -3.20
N GLU A 120 35.81 10.85 -3.28
CA GLU A 120 36.81 10.03 -2.59
C GLU A 120 38.24 10.38 -3.03
N SER A 121 38.48 10.47 -4.34
CA SER A 121 39.80 10.80 -4.90
C SER A 121 40.29 12.20 -4.50
N LYS A 122 39.36 13.14 -4.30
CA LYS A 122 39.63 14.52 -3.90
C LYS A 122 39.65 14.70 -2.39
N ASN A 123 39.29 13.67 -1.61
CA ASN A 123 39.16 13.74 -0.16
C ASN A 123 38.16 14.85 0.26
N LEU A 124 36.99 14.88 -0.38
CA LEU A 124 35.95 15.88 -0.13
C LEU A 124 34.67 15.21 0.36
N PHE A 125 33.92 15.94 1.18
CA PHE A 125 32.56 15.58 1.56
C PHE A 125 31.59 15.65 0.37
N LEU A 126 30.74 14.64 0.25
CA LEU A 126 29.61 14.58 -0.68
C LEU A 126 28.37 14.02 0.06
N LEU A 127 27.20 14.61 -0.21
CA LEU A 127 25.91 14.11 0.27
C LEU A 127 24.79 14.39 -0.75
N GLU A 128 23.90 13.41 -0.95
CA GLU A 128 22.62 13.59 -1.62
C GLU A 128 21.56 14.08 -0.63
N GLY A 129 20.78 15.08 -1.03
CA GLY A 129 19.77 15.79 -0.25
C GLY A 129 18.50 14.99 0.02
N VAL A 130 18.62 13.75 0.52
CA VAL A 130 17.48 13.01 1.08
C VAL A 130 17.25 13.47 2.53
N TRP A 131 16.85 14.74 2.65
CA TRP A 131 16.65 15.49 3.90
C TRP A 131 15.85 14.73 4.98
N THR A 132 14.84 13.95 4.58
CA THR A 132 14.00 13.12 5.45
C THR A 132 14.81 12.26 6.42
N ARG A 133 16.02 11.81 6.04
CA ARG A 133 16.90 10.98 6.88
C ARG A 133 17.38 11.65 8.16
N PHE A 134 17.39 12.98 8.18
CA PHE A 134 17.94 13.78 9.28
C PHE A 134 16.88 14.20 10.32
N PHE A 135 15.60 13.95 10.04
CA PHE A 135 14.50 14.35 10.90
C PHE A 135 14.55 13.61 12.26
N PRO A 136 14.23 14.30 13.38
CA PRO A 136 14.13 13.66 14.69
C PRO A 136 13.16 12.47 14.74
N SER A 137 12.03 12.58 14.02
CA SER A 137 11.05 11.48 13.88
C SER A 137 11.69 10.24 13.25
N ILE A 138 12.49 10.41 12.19
CA ILE A 138 13.15 9.28 11.51
C ILE A 138 14.33 8.73 12.32
N LYS A 139 15.04 9.59 13.06
CA LYS A 139 16.01 9.12 14.09
C LYS A 139 15.33 8.26 15.14
N PHE A 140 14.14 8.65 15.60
CA PHE A 140 13.34 7.87 16.53
C PHE A 140 12.88 6.53 15.92
N VAL A 141 12.43 6.51 14.66
CA VAL A 141 12.11 5.25 13.95
C VAL A 141 13.32 4.31 13.91
N ARG A 142 14.50 4.81 13.54
CA ARG A 142 15.74 3.98 13.55
C ARG A 142 16.05 3.43 14.94
N GLN A 143 15.84 4.23 15.99
CA GLN A 143 16.02 3.76 17.36
C GLN A 143 15.02 2.64 17.72
N LEU A 144 13.74 2.79 17.37
CA LEU A 144 12.72 1.75 17.59
C LEU A 144 13.06 0.42 16.89
N LEU A 145 13.57 0.51 15.67
CA LEU A 145 14.02 -0.65 14.89
C LEU A 145 15.27 -1.29 15.52
N PHE A 146 16.25 -0.49 15.91
CA PHE A 146 17.45 -0.96 16.60
C PHE A 146 17.14 -1.65 17.92
N ASP A 147 16.20 -1.09 18.69
CA ASP A 147 15.75 -1.64 19.97
C ASP A 147 14.87 -2.90 19.80
N GLY A 148 14.52 -3.28 18.57
CA GLY A 148 13.68 -4.43 18.28
C GLY A 148 12.25 -4.29 18.80
N ARG A 149 11.74 -3.07 18.95
CA ARG A 149 10.43 -2.78 19.57
C ARG A 149 9.26 -3.46 18.87
N ILE A 150 9.32 -3.54 17.53
CA ILE A 150 8.32 -4.24 16.72
C ILE A 150 8.73 -5.67 16.34
N GLY A 151 9.77 -6.22 16.97
CA GLY A 151 10.30 -7.54 16.66
C GLY A 151 11.02 -7.58 15.31
N ASP A 152 10.99 -8.74 14.66
CA ASP A 152 11.61 -8.89 13.35
C ASP A 152 10.72 -8.23 12.29
N VAL A 153 11.30 -7.31 11.52
CA VAL A 153 10.59 -6.60 10.46
C VAL A 153 10.43 -7.50 9.24
N HIS A 154 9.20 -7.61 8.75
CA HIS A 154 8.84 -8.47 7.61
C HIS A 154 8.45 -7.69 6.37
N HIS A 155 7.81 -6.54 6.57
CA HIS A 155 7.29 -5.73 5.47
C HIS A 155 7.48 -4.25 5.75
N ILE A 156 7.74 -3.49 4.69
CA ILE A 156 7.61 -2.04 4.70
C ILE A 156 6.82 -1.64 3.45
N HIS A 157 5.85 -0.75 3.65
CA HIS A 157 5.08 -0.15 2.58
C HIS A 157 5.26 1.35 2.64
N GLY A 158 5.57 1.99 1.51
CA GLY A 158 5.71 3.43 1.44
C GLY A 158 5.24 3.96 0.11
N TYR A 159 4.45 5.03 0.13
CA TYR A 159 3.92 5.58 -1.11
C TYR A 159 3.95 7.10 -1.12
N PHE A 160 4.15 7.68 -2.30
CA PHE A 160 4.17 9.13 -2.50
C PHE A 160 3.53 9.49 -3.83
N GLY A 161 2.42 10.22 -3.80
CA GLY A 161 1.90 10.88 -4.99
C GLY A 161 1.29 12.25 -4.75
N GLY A 162 1.38 13.07 -5.78
CA GLY A 162 0.68 14.35 -5.89
C GLY A 162 0.12 14.52 -7.30
N ALA A 163 -0.98 15.27 -7.43
CA ALA A 163 -1.59 15.60 -8.72
C ALA A 163 -0.83 16.72 -9.45
N TYR A 164 0.47 16.52 -9.71
CA TYR A 164 1.36 17.52 -10.32
C TYR A 164 1.10 17.71 -11.82
N LEU A 165 0.56 16.69 -12.48
CA LEU A 165 0.30 16.68 -13.91
C LEU A 165 -1.19 16.53 -14.20
N ASN A 166 -1.64 17.18 -15.27
CA ASN A 166 -2.97 17.03 -15.83
C ASN A 166 -2.87 16.52 -17.28
N ALA A 167 -4.01 16.30 -17.95
CA ALA A 167 -4.02 15.77 -19.31
C ALA A 167 -3.23 16.64 -20.32
N GLU A 168 -3.16 17.95 -20.10
CA GLU A 168 -2.47 18.90 -20.99
C GLU A 168 -0.96 18.93 -20.74
N THR A 169 -0.53 18.77 -19.48
CA THR A 169 0.89 18.86 -19.09
C THR A 169 1.66 17.55 -19.21
N GLN A 170 0.97 16.40 -19.22
CA GLN A 170 1.60 15.08 -19.36
C GLN A 170 2.47 14.93 -20.63
N SER A 171 2.09 15.55 -21.75
CA SER A 171 2.85 15.50 -23.02
C SER A 171 4.18 16.26 -22.97
N ASN A 172 4.33 17.18 -22.01
CA ASN A 172 5.54 17.95 -21.79
C ASN A 172 6.46 17.36 -20.71
N PHE A 173 6.00 16.33 -20.00
CA PHE A 173 6.78 15.61 -18.99
C PHE A 173 7.70 14.61 -19.70
N ARG A 174 9.01 14.88 -19.74
CA ARG A 174 9.96 14.16 -20.62
C ARG A 174 11.22 13.73 -19.89
N SER A 175 11.67 12.50 -20.14
CA SER A 175 12.92 11.99 -19.55
C SER A 175 14.12 12.81 -20.02
N SER A 176 14.09 13.33 -21.25
CA SER A 176 15.11 14.24 -21.80
C SER A 176 15.21 15.58 -21.06
N SER A 177 14.21 15.94 -20.26
CA SER A 177 14.19 17.16 -19.43
C SER A 177 14.60 16.89 -17.98
N GLY A 178 14.90 15.63 -17.63
CA GLY A 178 15.16 15.21 -16.25
C GLY A 178 13.88 15.02 -15.41
N ASP A 179 12.73 14.90 -16.07
CA ASP A 179 11.46 14.61 -15.44
C ASP A 179 11.32 13.11 -15.15
N GLY A 180 10.60 12.76 -14.08
CA GLY A 180 10.25 11.39 -13.74
C GLY A 180 9.68 11.28 -12.33
N GLY A 181 8.63 10.49 -12.15
CA GLY A 181 7.99 10.28 -10.84
C GLY A 181 8.90 9.55 -9.87
N LEU A 182 9.61 8.53 -10.33
CA LEU A 182 10.51 7.70 -9.53
C LEU A 182 11.64 8.54 -8.95
N ILE A 183 12.35 9.25 -9.82
CA ILE A 183 13.47 10.11 -9.43
C ILE A 183 13.01 11.35 -8.65
N GLY A 184 11.81 11.85 -8.93
CA GLY A 184 11.28 13.06 -8.31
C GLY A 184 10.68 12.83 -6.92
N ILE A 185 9.87 11.80 -6.76
CA ILE A 185 9.11 11.52 -5.53
C ILE A 185 9.21 10.07 -5.06
N GLY A 186 9.38 9.10 -5.97
CA GLY A 186 9.56 7.67 -5.63
C GLY A 186 10.84 7.37 -4.84
N ILE A 187 11.84 8.24 -4.92
CA ILE A 187 13.06 8.15 -4.11
C ILE A 187 12.78 8.21 -2.60
N TYR A 188 11.72 8.90 -2.16
CA TYR A 188 11.37 8.97 -0.74
C TYR A 188 10.95 7.61 -0.16
N PRO A 189 9.88 6.95 -0.67
CA PRO A 189 9.52 5.63 -0.17
C PRO A 189 10.66 4.61 -0.36
N LEU A 190 11.42 4.69 -1.46
CA LEU A 190 12.58 3.82 -1.66
C LEU A 190 13.69 4.04 -0.61
N SER A 191 13.90 5.30 -0.19
CA SER A 191 14.82 5.61 0.90
C SER A 191 14.34 5.01 2.23
N PHE A 192 13.04 4.87 2.46
CA PHE A 192 12.55 4.17 3.65
C PHE A 192 12.81 2.67 3.59
N VAL A 193 12.60 2.03 2.42
CA VAL A 193 12.87 0.60 2.24
C VAL A 193 14.32 0.27 2.53
N THR A 194 15.25 1.05 1.96
CA THR A 194 16.69 0.86 2.14
C THR A 194 17.15 1.15 3.57
N MET A 195 16.53 2.11 4.26
CA MET A 195 16.78 2.36 5.68
C MET A 195 16.44 1.13 6.55
N VAL A 196 15.36 0.42 6.22
CA VAL A 196 14.80 -0.66 7.05
C VAL A 196 15.44 -2.01 6.74
N PHE A 197 15.63 -2.36 5.47
CA PHE A 197 16.14 -3.67 5.05
C PHE A 197 17.58 -3.65 4.55
N GLY A 198 18.18 -2.48 4.41
CA GLY A 198 19.49 -2.30 3.80
C GLY A 198 19.41 -2.22 2.28
N ILE A 199 20.58 -2.31 1.64
CA ILE A 199 20.79 -1.81 0.27
C ILE A 199 20.87 -2.92 -0.81
N ARG A 200 20.60 -4.18 -0.45
CA ARG A 200 20.76 -5.33 -1.37
C ARG A 200 19.49 -6.17 -1.45
N PRO A 201 18.46 -5.71 -2.20
CA PRO A 201 17.41 -6.62 -2.61
C PRO A 201 18.01 -7.71 -3.52
N HIS A 202 17.54 -8.95 -3.39
CA HIS A 202 17.96 -10.04 -4.28
C HIS A 202 17.02 -10.20 -5.48
N LYS A 203 15.85 -9.54 -5.45
CA LYS A 203 14.89 -9.50 -6.55
C LYS A 203 14.08 -8.21 -6.48
N ILE A 204 13.87 -7.59 -7.63
CA ILE A 204 12.98 -6.45 -7.81
C ILE A 204 11.94 -6.86 -8.86
N THR A 205 10.71 -6.41 -8.69
CA THR A 205 9.64 -6.59 -9.67
C THR A 205 8.85 -5.31 -9.71
N ALA A 206 8.80 -4.66 -10.87
CA ALA A 206 8.18 -3.36 -11.00
C ALA A 206 7.24 -3.26 -12.21
N THR A 207 6.30 -2.33 -12.13
CA THR A 207 5.52 -1.89 -13.29
C THR A 207 5.16 -0.42 -13.15
N GLY A 208 4.86 0.22 -14.27
CA GLY A 208 4.57 1.65 -14.29
C GLY A 208 4.13 2.12 -15.65
N LYS A 209 3.88 3.43 -15.75
CA LYS A 209 3.41 4.07 -16.98
C LYS A 209 4.27 5.25 -17.33
N LEU A 210 4.79 5.23 -18.56
CA LEU A 210 5.50 6.36 -19.14
C LEU A 210 4.53 7.37 -19.79
N SER A 211 4.94 8.63 -19.78
CA SER A 211 4.42 9.68 -20.65
C SER A 211 4.83 9.41 -22.10
N GLU A 212 4.25 10.15 -23.04
CA GLU A 212 4.73 10.15 -24.44
C GLU A 212 6.20 10.61 -24.55
N GLY A 213 6.64 11.43 -23.58
CA GLY A 213 7.99 11.92 -23.42
C GLY A 213 8.97 10.93 -22.79
N GLY A 214 8.53 9.71 -22.45
CA GLY A 214 9.35 8.66 -21.86
C GLY A 214 9.69 8.86 -20.38
N ALA A 215 9.13 9.87 -19.69
CA ALA A 215 9.24 10.00 -18.25
C ALA A 215 8.13 9.20 -17.56
N ASP A 216 8.44 8.54 -16.46
CA ASP A 216 7.48 7.75 -15.71
C ASP A 216 6.49 8.64 -14.94
N LEU A 217 5.20 8.44 -15.17
CA LEU A 217 4.10 9.20 -14.56
C LEU A 217 3.70 8.61 -13.21
N TYR A 218 3.75 7.29 -13.10
CA TYR A 218 3.51 6.53 -11.89
C TYR A 218 4.15 5.15 -12.02
N GLY A 219 4.42 4.53 -10.87
CA GLY A 219 5.00 3.20 -10.80
C GLY A 219 4.78 2.57 -9.44
N SER A 220 4.99 1.26 -9.40
CA SER A 220 5.04 0.48 -8.19
C SER A 220 6.10 -0.61 -8.32
N ALA A 221 6.81 -0.86 -7.23
CA ALA A 221 7.87 -1.87 -7.17
C ALA A 221 7.79 -2.68 -5.88
N THR A 222 8.04 -3.99 -6.00
CA THR A 222 8.29 -4.91 -4.89
C THR A 222 9.78 -5.26 -4.86
N LEU A 223 10.41 -5.09 -3.70
CA LEU A 223 11.82 -5.40 -3.45
C LEU A 223 11.90 -6.53 -2.43
N GLU A 224 12.50 -7.67 -2.80
CA GLU A 224 12.67 -8.82 -1.92
C GLU A 224 14.08 -8.91 -1.36
N PHE A 225 14.18 -9.21 -0.07
CA PHE A 225 15.42 -9.29 0.71
C PHE A 225 15.53 -10.63 1.43
N ASP A 226 16.76 -10.98 1.80
CA ASP A 226 17.04 -12.19 2.60
C ASP A 226 16.21 -12.24 3.88
N GLY A 227 15.81 -13.45 4.28
CA GLY A 227 15.02 -13.67 5.49
C GLY A 227 13.51 -13.46 5.31
N ASN A 228 13.00 -13.62 4.08
CA ASN A 228 11.57 -13.49 3.76
C ASN A 228 11.03 -12.09 4.10
N ARG A 229 11.82 -11.06 3.77
CA ARG A 229 11.50 -9.65 3.99
C ARG A 229 11.26 -8.99 2.64
N PHE A 230 10.26 -8.12 2.55
CA PHE A 230 9.97 -7.43 1.31
C PHE A 230 9.48 -6.01 1.54
N GLY A 231 9.88 -5.09 0.67
CA GLY A 231 9.38 -3.72 0.66
C GLY A 231 8.52 -3.47 -0.57
N THR A 232 7.43 -2.73 -0.41
CA THR A 232 6.58 -2.26 -1.52
C THR A 232 6.57 -0.75 -1.57
N ILE A 233 6.75 -0.20 -2.76
CA ILE A 233 6.66 1.24 -3.00
C ILE A 233 5.65 1.55 -4.11
N GLU A 234 4.98 2.69 -4.00
CA GLU A 234 4.18 3.29 -5.07
C GLU A 234 4.46 4.78 -5.17
N TYR A 235 4.41 5.28 -6.40
CA TYR A 235 4.47 6.71 -6.62
C TYR A 235 3.63 7.15 -7.81
N THR A 236 3.16 8.40 -7.80
CA THR A 236 2.40 8.96 -8.91
C THR A 236 2.46 10.49 -8.98
N CYS A 237 2.62 11.02 -10.19
CA CYS A 237 2.49 12.44 -10.50
C CYS A 237 1.07 12.82 -10.96
N LEU A 238 0.12 11.88 -10.93
CA LEU A 238 -1.25 12.05 -11.44
C LEU A 238 -2.31 12.17 -10.34
N ALA A 239 -1.98 11.83 -9.10
CA ALA A 239 -2.96 11.75 -8.01
C ALA A 239 -2.33 12.00 -6.65
N GLU A 240 -3.09 12.61 -5.73
CA GLU A 240 -2.68 12.77 -4.34
C GLU A 240 -2.86 11.44 -3.59
N LEU A 241 -1.76 10.76 -3.28
CA LEU A 241 -1.84 9.56 -2.43
C LEU A 241 -1.89 9.95 -0.95
N GLY A 242 -2.17 8.98 -0.09
CA GLY A 242 -2.10 9.17 1.37
C GLY A 242 -0.68 9.49 1.86
N ASN A 243 0.36 9.35 1.04
CA ASN A 243 1.74 9.81 1.32
C ASN A 243 2.29 9.33 2.67
N SER A 244 2.03 8.06 3.03
CA SER A 244 2.38 7.48 4.33
C SER A 244 3.45 6.38 4.21
N VAL A 245 4.01 5.96 5.34
CA VAL A 245 4.90 4.80 5.42
C VAL A 245 4.49 3.91 6.59
N THR A 246 4.43 2.60 6.36
CA THR A 246 4.13 1.58 7.36
C THR A 246 5.28 0.57 7.40
N ILE A 247 5.84 0.34 8.60
CA ILE A 247 6.87 -0.67 8.85
C ILE A 247 6.27 -1.73 9.77
N THR A 248 6.21 -2.97 9.31
CA THR A 248 5.51 -4.07 9.98
C THR A 248 6.49 -5.12 10.46
N GLY A 249 6.45 -5.43 11.75
CA GLY A 249 7.23 -6.49 12.37
C GLY A 249 6.40 -7.49 13.15
N SER A 250 7.06 -8.55 13.62
CA SER A 250 6.41 -9.67 14.31
C SER A 250 5.78 -9.33 15.66
N LYS A 251 6.12 -8.18 16.26
CA LYS A 251 5.60 -7.73 17.57
C LYS A 251 4.93 -6.36 17.49
N GLY A 252 4.71 -5.82 16.30
CA GLY A 252 4.10 -4.51 16.17
C GLY A 252 4.31 -3.85 14.83
N ARG A 253 3.97 -2.57 14.78
CA ARG A 253 4.00 -1.74 13.57
C ARG A 253 4.42 -0.32 13.93
N ILE A 254 5.18 0.31 13.03
CA ILE A 254 5.45 1.74 13.04
C ILE A 254 4.73 2.34 11.85
N TYR A 255 3.91 3.37 12.09
CA TYR A 255 3.18 4.11 11.08
C TYR A 255 3.62 5.58 11.09
N LEU A 256 3.98 6.09 9.92
CA LEU A 256 4.32 7.48 9.64
C LEU A 256 3.15 8.08 8.83
N PRO A 257 2.26 8.86 9.46
CA PRO A 257 1.13 9.46 8.79
C PRO A 257 1.54 10.44 7.69
N SER A 258 0.57 10.79 6.85
CA SER A 258 0.76 11.76 5.78
C SER A 258 1.19 13.15 6.31
N PRO A 259 2.17 13.83 5.68
CA PRO A 259 3.12 13.30 4.70
C PRO A 259 4.38 12.70 5.36
N ALA A 260 4.69 11.43 5.07
CA ALA A 260 5.81 10.71 5.69
C ALA A 260 7.19 11.27 5.34
N HIS A 261 7.35 11.91 4.17
CA HIS A 261 8.62 12.54 3.77
C HIS A 261 8.99 13.77 4.61
N THR A 262 8.01 14.38 5.31
CA THR A 262 8.22 15.46 6.29
C THR A 262 7.62 15.12 7.66
N ALA A 263 7.64 13.84 8.03
CA ALA A 263 6.93 13.29 9.18
C ALA A 263 7.16 14.06 10.49
N VAL A 264 6.06 14.55 11.07
CA VAL A 264 6.00 15.16 12.41
C VAL A 264 5.37 14.25 13.46
N GLU A 265 4.89 13.07 13.06
CA GLU A 265 4.28 12.11 13.96
C GLU A 265 4.79 10.70 13.65
N VAL A 266 5.01 9.93 14.71
CA VAL A 266 5.30 8.50 14.64
C VAL A 266 4.31 7.77 15.54
N ILE A 267 3.52 6.87 14.96
CA ILE A 267 2.57 6.03 15.68
C ILE A 267 3.17 4.63 15.79
N VAL A 268 3.29 4.11 17.01
CA VAL A 268 3.81 2.77 17.26
C VAL A 268 2.69 1.92 17.85
N THR A 269 2.38 0.80 17.20
CA THR A 269 1.48 -0.23 17.71
C THR A 269 2.32 -1.43 18.15
N GLU A 270 2.24 -1.84 19.41
CA GLU A 270 2.93 -3.02 19.96
C GLU A 270 1.92 -4.13 20.26
N PHE A 271 2.27 -5.37 19.91
CA PHE A 271 1.47 -6.57 20.18
C PHE A 271 1.97 -7.20 21.47
N LEU A 272 1.11 -7.24 22.49
CA LEU A 272 1.44 -7.73 23.82
C LEU A 272 1.21 -9.24 23.93
N GLU A 273 1.88 -9.89 24.89
CA GLU A 273 1.82 -11.34 25.09
C GLU A 273 0.41 -11.85 25.43
N ASP A 274 -0.43 -11.00 26.02
CA ASP A 274 -1.83 -11.29 26.33
C ASP A 274 -2.77 -11.18 25.11
N GLY A 275 -2.22 -10.91 23.93
CA GLY A 275 -2.95 -10.76 22.67
C GLY A 275 -3.57 -9.36 22.46
N THR A 276 -3.38 -8.43 23.41
CA THR A 276 -3.83 -7.05 23.26
C THR A 276 -2.83 -6.20 22.45
N LYS A 277 -3.31 -5.07 21.93
CA LYS A 277 -2.49 -4.10 21.18
C LYS A 277 -2.38 -2.81 21.97
N GLN A 278 -1.18 -2.25 22.07
CA GLN A 278 -0.95 -0.92 22.64
C GLN A 278 -0.50 0.04 21.54
N GLU A 279 -1.16 1.18 21.41
CA GLU A 279 -0.77 2.21 20.45
C GLU A 279 -0.27 3.48 21.16
N LYS A 280 0.78 4.09 20.61
CA LYS A 280 1.34 5.35 21.09
C LYS A 280 1.76 6.25 19.93
N ALA A 281 1.16 7.43 19.86
CA ALA A 281 1.61 8.52 19.00
C ALA A 281 2.68 9.38 19.68
N THR A 282 3.74 9.73 18.95
CA THR A 282 4.79 10.66 19.40
C THR A 282 4.97 11.77 18.37
N GLN A 283 4.94 13.01 18.84
CA GLN A 283 4.98 14.22 18.01
C GLN A 283 6.38 14.82 17.97
N PHE A 284 6.77 15.31 16.79
CA PHE A 284 8.07 15.86 16.41
C PHE A 284 7.83 17.11 15.56
N PRO A 285 7.40 18.24 16.18
CA PRO A 285 7.11 19.45 15.42
C PRO A 285 8.32 19.93 14.63
N TRP A 286 8.07 20.54 13.47
CA TRP A 286 9.13 21.20 12.70
C TRP A 286 9.80 22.32 13.51
N PRO A 287 11.06 22.66 13.19
CA PRO A 287 11.73 23.81 13.79
C PRO A 287 10.91 25.09 13.62
N THR A 288 10.96 25.96 14.63
CA THR A 288 10.41 27.31 14.48
C THR A 288 11.28 28.09 13.48
N PRO A 289 10.69 28.69 12.43
CA PRO A 289 11.42 29.55 11.51
C PRO A 289 12.20 30.66 12.23
N SER A 290 13.39 30.98 11.73
CA SER A 290 14.18 32.11 12.22
C SER A 290 13.38 33.42 12.04
N PRO A 291 13.44 34.37 12.99
CA PRO A 291 12.87 35.71 12.80
C PRO A 291 13.45 36.45 11.58
N ASN A 292 14.63 36.03 11.10
CA ASN A 292 15.32 36.61 9.93
C ASN A 292 14.93 35.94 8.60
N THR A 293 13.96 35.03 8.61
CA THR A 293 13.40 34.40 7.39
C THR A 293 12.96 35.49 6.41
N ALA A 294 13.53 35.49 5.21
CA ALA A 294 13.35 36.60 4.25
C ALA A 294 12.06 36.44 3.43
N THR A 295 11.64 35.20 3.20
CA THR A 295 10.45 34.86 2.40
C THR A 295 9.72 33.69 3.03
N THR A 296 8.42 33.58 2.76
CA THR A 296 7.66 32.38 3.11
C THR A 296 8.25 31.15 2.41
N PHE A 297 8.28 30.02 3.11
CA PHE A 297 8.68 28.74 2.52
C PHE A 297 7.72 28.36 1.39
N LYS A 298 8.29 27.90 0.27
CA LYS A 298 7.54 27.48 -0.91
C LYS A 298 6.97 26.08 -0.75
N TYR A 299 7.71 25.19 -0.09
CA TYR A 299 7.29 23.81 0.18
C TYR A 299 6.94 23.62 1.66
N PRO A 300 5.81 22.96 1.97
CA PRO A 300 5.45 22.68 3.36
C PRO A 300 6.51 21.86 4.09
N GLY A 301 6.90 22.29 5.30
CA GLY A 301 7.87 21.60 6.14
C GLY A 301 9.34 21.90 5.80
N SER A 302 9.61 22.81 4.86
CA SER A 302 10.97 23.24 4.49
C SER A 302 11.77 23.81 5.66
N GLU A 303 11.14 24.19 6.77
CA GLU A 303 11.82 24.52 8.03
C GLU A 303 12.77 23.40 8.49
N ALA A 304 12.42 22.14 8.17
CA ALA A 304 13.18 20.96 8.54
C ALA A 304 14.45 20.73 7.68
N LEU A 305 14.65 21.49 6.59
CA LEU A 305 15.95 21.52 5.87
C LEU A 305 17.09 21.97 6.80
N LEU A 306 16.77 22.62 7.93
CA LEU A 306 17.71 22.92 9.00
C LEU A 306 18.46 21.65 9.48
N TYR A 307 17.77 20.51 9.61
CA TYR A 307 18.37 19.30 10.16
C TYR A 307 19.46 18.71 9.26
N GLU A 308 19.28 18.77 7.94
CA GLU A 308 20.32 18.33 7.00
C GLU A 308 21.48 19.33 6.92
N ALA A 309 21.20 20.64 6.96
CA ALA A 309 22.24 21.67 6.98
C ALA A 309 23.13 21.56 8.23
N GLU A 310 22.53 21.28 9.40
CA GLU A 310 23.24 20.98 10.63
C GLU A 310 24.10 19.70 10.52
N ALA A 311 23.54 18.64 9.95
CA ALA A 311 24.26 17.38 9.77
C ALA A 311 25.48 17.54 8.86
N VAL A 312 25.31 18.18 7.71
CA VAL A 312 26.40 18.47 6.76
C VAL A 312 27.47 19.34 7.40
N THR A 313 27.07 20.43 8.06
CA THR A 313 28.00 21.36 8.71
C THR A 313 28.80 20.65 9.79
N LYS A 314 28.15 19.82 10.62
CA LYS A 314 28.81 19.04 11.66
C LYS A 314 29.78 18.01 11.07
N ALA A 315 29.37 17.29 10.02
CA ALA A 315 30.20 16.27 9.37
C ALA A 315 31.48 16.88 8.80
N ILE A 316 31.37 17.95 8.01
CA ILE A 316 32.52 18.63 7.40
C ILE A 316 33.48 19.18 8.46
N ARG A 317 32.95 19.87 9.48
CA ARG A 317 33.77 20.46 10.57
C ARG A 317 34.51 19.41 11.39
N SER A 318 33.91 18.22 11.55
CA SER A 318 34.53 17.07 12.20
C SER A 318 35.46 16.26 11.29
N GLY A 319 35.70 16.71 10.05
CA GLY A 319 36.58 16.05 9.10
C GLY A 319 36.00 14.79 8.46
N GLN A 320 34.69 14.58 8.56
CA GLN A 320 33.98 13.50 7.91
C GLN A 320 33.75 13.81 6.43
N ARG A 321 33.66 12.76 5.61
CA ARG A 321 33.49 12.85 4.14
C ARG A 321 32.08 12.46 3.67
N GLN A 322 31.23 12.03 4.59
CA GLN A 322 29.84 11.66 4.37
C GLN A 322 29.13 11.66 5.72
N CYS A 323 27.79 11.65 5.70
CA CYS A 323 26.97 11.48 6.90
C CYS A 323 26.71 10.00 7.17
N ALA A 324 26.82 9.57 8.43
CA ALA A 324 26.55 8.19 8.80
C ALA A 324 25.05 7.84 8.74
N GLU A 325 24.15 8.82 8.90
CA GLU A 325 22.70 8.60 8.80
C GLU A 325 22.21 8.31 7.37
N TYR A 326 23.01 8.66 6.36
CA TYR A 326 22.72 8.42 4.95
C TYR A 326 24.04 8.34 4.14
N PRO A 327 24.68 7.16 4.09
CA PRO A 327 25.98 6.97 3.45
C PRO A 327 25.87 6.93 1.91
N LEU A 328 26.96 7.26 1.23
CA LEU A 328 27.01 7.31 -0.25
C LEU A 328 26.75 5.95 -0.92
N GLU A 329 27.06 4.84 -0.25
CA GLU A 329 26.75 3.49 -0.74
C GLU A 329 25.23 3.28 -0.86
N GLU A 330 24.44 3.93 0.01
CA GLU A 330 22.98 3.87 -0.02
C GLU A 330 22.40 4.69 -1.18
N SER A 331 22.92 5.90 -1.44
CA SER A 331 22.60 6.68 -2.65
C SER A 331 22.86 5.90 -3.94
N LEU A 332 24.02 5.22 -4.03
CA LEU A 332 24.35 4.39 -5.20
C LEU A 332 23.40 3.20 -5.34
N ALA A 333 23.02 2.55 -4.23
CA ALA A 333 22.10 1.43 -4.27
C ALA A 333 20.69 1.86 -4.71
N ILE A 334 20.19 2.98 -4.22
CA ILE A 334 18.92 3.56 -4.66
C ILE A 334 18.97 3.89 -6.16
N ALA A 335 20.06 4.50 -6.65
CA ALA A 335 20.22 4.75 -8.08
C ALA A 335 20.18 3.45 -8.92
N LYS A 336 20.84 2.37 -8.46
CA LYS A 336 20.79 1.07 -9.15
C LYS A 336 19.39 0.46 -9.16
N ILE A 337 18.68 0.54 -8.04
CA ILE A 337 17.29 0.07 -7.94
C ILE A 337 16.40 0.83 -8.93
N MET A 338 16.54 2.16 -9.01
CA MET A 338 15.76 2.98 -9.93
C MET A 338 16.10 2.68 -11.41
N ASP A 339 17.37 2.40 -11.72
CA ASP A 339 17.79 1.98 -13.05
C ASP A 339 17.18 0.62 -13.44
N GLU A 340 17.18 -0.36 -12.52
CA GLU A 340 16.57 -1.68 -12.73
C GLU A 340 15.04 -1.58 -12.94
N GLU A 341 14.34 -0.83 -12.09
CA GLU A 341 12.89 -0.57 -12.22
C GLU A 341 12.54 0.08 -13.58
N SER A 342 13.38 0.99 -14.07
CA SER A 342 13.18 1.67 -15.34
C SER A 342 13.29 0.73 -16.56
N THR A 343 13.96 -0.43 -16.42
CA THR A 343 14.14 -1.39 -17.53
C THR A 343 13.02 -2.43 -17.68
N GLU A 344 12.21 -2.70 -16.63
CA GLU A 344 11.17 -3.74 -16.65
C GLU A 344 9.80 -3.30 -17.23
N GLN A 345 9.62 -2.02 -17.58
CA GLN A 345 8.28 -1.41 -17.82
C GLN A 345 7.62 -1.61 -19.22
N PHE A 346 8.04 -2.55 -20.08
CA PHE A 346 7.53 -2.61 -21.47
C PHE A 346 6.59 -3.79 -21.82
N ALA A 347 5.27 -3.56 -21.87
CA ALA A 347 4.29 -4.25 -22.77
C ALA A 347 2.89 -3.57 -22.73
N LEU A 348 2.24 -3.34 -23.89
CA LEU A 348 0.96 -2.63 -24.09
C LEU A 348 -0.09 -3.48 -24.84
N VAL A 349 -1.41 -3.24 -24.60
CA VAL A 349 -2.50 -2.95 -25.61
C VAL A 349 -3.91 -2.92 -24.95
N ILE A 350 -4.87 -2.18 -25.56
CA ILE A 350 -6.17 -1.66 -25.05
C ILE A 350 -7.39 -2.13 -25.89
N SER A 351 -8.59 -2.36 -25.29
CA SER A 351 -9.93 -2.07 -25.89
C SER A 351 -11.13 -2.20 -24.88
N PRO A 352 -12.23 -1.40 -24.95
CA PRO A 352 -13.34 -1.37 -23.95
C PRO A 352 -14.77 -1.71 -24.48
N PHE A 353 -15.73 -2.01 -23.58
CA PHE A 353 -17.19 -1.95 -23.85
C PHE A 353 -18.07 -1.73 -22.59
N VAL A 354 -19.28 -1.16 -22.75
CA VAL A 354 -20.17 -0.52 -21.72
C VAL A 354 -21.64 -1.04 -21.73
N ALA A 355 -22.26 -1.07 -20.52
CA ALA A 355 -23.70 -1.02 -20.08
C ALA A 355 -24.70 -2.12 -20.54
N GLU A 356 -25.84 -2.46 -19.89
CA GLU A 356 -26.69 -1.92 -18.78
C GLU A 356 -27.68 -3.06 -18.34
N VAL A 357 -28.30 -3.01 -17.14
CA VAL A 357 -29.44 -3.91 -16.76
C VAL A 357 -30.53 -3.15 -15.99
N THR A 358 -31.79 -3.47 -16.32
CA THR A 358 -33.05 -2.90 -15.78
C THR A 358 -33.66 -3.76 -14.65
N LYS A 359 -34.34 -3.11 -13.70
CA LYS A 359 -35.05 -3.65 -12.51
C LYS A 359 -36.54 -3.99 -12.74
N MET A 360 -37.07 -4.95 -11.95
CA MET A 360 -38.40 -5.01 -11.25
C MET A 360 -38.70 -6.49 -10.91
N GLY A 361 -39.31 -6.95 -9.81
CA GLY A 361 -40.01 -6.40 -8.63
C GLY A 361 -40.49 -7.58 -7.73
N LEU A 362 -40.75 -7.32 -6.45
CA LEU A 362 -40.89 -8.29 -5.34
C LEU A 362 -42.30 -8.90 -5.17
N ASN A 363 -42.37 -10.14 -4.65
CA ASN A 363 -43.47 -10.67 -3.83
C ASN A 363 -42.90 -11.60 -2.75
N ALA A 364 -43.41 -11.51 -1.52
CA ALA A 364 -42.89 -12.18 -0.33
C ALA A 364 -43.55 -13.55 -0.08
N GLN A 365 -42.76 -14.61 0.17
CA GLN A 365 -43.22 -15.88 0.76
C GLN A 365 -42.10 -16.66 1.48
N THR A 366 -42.50 -17.33 2.57
CA THR A 366 -41.89 -18.43 3.37
C THR A 366 -40.42 -18.30 3.83
N PRO A 367 -40.10 -18.60 5.11
CA PRO A 367 -38.72 -18.59 5.61
C PRO A 367 -37.85 -19.61 4.87
N LEU A 368 -36.68 -19.18 4.41
CA LEU A 368 -35.74 -20.01 3.67
C LEU A 368 -35.10 -21.06 4.60
N ARG A 369 -35.07 -22.33 4.16
CA ARG A 369 -34.55 -23.45 4.95
C ARG A 369 -33.07 -23.71 4.66
N TRP A 370 -32.22 -23.40 5.64
CA TRP A 370 -30.77 -23.49 5.53
C TRP A 370 -30.21 -24.85 5.96
N GLY A 371 -29.33 -25.39 5.14
CA GLY A 371 -28.47 -26.53 5.43
C GLY A 371 -27.00 -26.10 5.54
N PHE A 372 -26.22 -26.72 6.44
CA PHE A 372 -24.81 -26.36 6.67
C PHE A 372 -23.87 -27.53 6.39
N LEU A 373 -23.04 -27.43 5.35
CA LEU A 373 -21.97 -28.39 5.06
C LEU A 373 -20.66 -27.92 5.71
N GLY A 374 -20.17 -28.70 6.68
CA GLY A 374 -18.97 -28.38 7.44
C GLY A 374 -19.29 -27.69 8.77
N CYS A 375 -19.10 -28.41 9.87
CA CYS A 375 -19.37 -27.92 11.23
C CYS A 375 -18.14 -27.28 11.88
N GLY A 376 -17.45 -26.40 11.15
CA GLY A 376 -16.23 -25.72 11.60
C GLY A 376 -16.50 -24.38 12.30
N LYS A 377 -15.42 -23.67 12.67
CA LYS A 377 -15.50 -22.36 13.34
C LYS A 377 -16.26 -21.30 12.52
N ILE A 378 -16.04 -21.28 11.21
CA ILE A 378 -16.71 -20.30 10.32
C ILE A 378 -18.22 -20.57 10.23
N ALA A 379 -18.63 -21.84 10.14
CA ALA A 379 -20.04 -22.22 10.21
C ALA A 379 -20.68 -21.91 11.56
N ASN A 380 -19.96 -22.09 12.67
CA ASN A 380 -20.44 -21.66 13.99
C ASN A 380 -20.72 -20.15 14.01
N ASP A 381 -19.79 -19.35 13.50
CA ASP A 381 -19.93 -17.90 13.44
C ASP A 381 -21.10 -17.49 12.53
N PHE A 382 -21.20 -18.07 11.34
CA PHE A 382 -22.28 -17.83 10.39
C PHE A 382 -23.65 -18.16 11.02
N VAL A 383 -23.82 -19.36 11.60
CA VAL A 383 -25.07 -19.76 12.26
C VAL A 383 -25.42 -18.84 13.44
N ASN A 384 -24.43 -18.38 14.20
CA ASN A 384 -24.65 -17.45 15.30
C ASN A 384 -25.06 -16.04 14.82
N ALA A 385 -24.51 -15.55 13.70
CA ALA A 385 -24.92 -14.29 13.10
C ALA A 385 -26.36 -14.38 12.54
N LEU A 386 -26.68 -15.50 11.89
CA LEU A 386 -28.01 -15.82 11.33
C LEU A 386 -29.14 -15.76 12.38
N LYS A 387 -28.84 -16.08 13.65
CA LYS A 387 -29.81 -15.96 14.75
C LYS A 387 -30.22 -14.51 15.07
N GLY A 388 -29.51 -13.52 14.51
CA GLY A 388 -29.90 -12.10 14.54
C GLY A 388 -30.98 -11.73 13.52
N MET A 389 -31.29 -12.58 12.54
CA MET A 389 -32.37 -12.33 11.58
C MET A 389 -33.75 -12.39 12.26
N PRO A 390 -34.78 -11.70 11.74
CA PRO A 390 -36.15 -11.87 12.23
C PRO A 390 -36.56 -13.36 12.19
N ASN A 391 -37.19 -13.85 13.26
CA ASN A 391 -37.54 -15.27 13.43
C ASN A 391 -38.35 -15.86 12.25
N ASP A 392 -39.14 -15.02 11.57
CA ASP A 392 -39.98 -15.43 10.45
C ASP A 392 -39.23 -15.47 9.10
N SER A 393 -37.94 -15.13 9.09
CA SER A 393 -37.09 -15.04 7.89
C SER A 393 -36.05 -16.16 7.78
N ILE A 394 -35.85 -16.95 8.83
CA ILE A 394 -34.79 -17.98 8.87
C ILE A 394 -35.26 -19.30 9.47
N ASN A 395 -34.87 -20.42 8.85
CA ASN A 395 -35.07 -21.76 9.38
C ASN A 395 -33.76 -22.56 9.29
N LEU A 396 -33.16 -22.87 10.44
CA LEU A 396 -31.97 -23.71 10.53
C LEU A 396 -32.38 -25.20 10.46
N SER A 397 -32.44 -25.75 9.25
CA SER A 397 -33.01 -27.09 9.00
C SER A 397 -32.06 -28.23 9.33
N ALA A 398 -30.87 -28.24 8.73
CA ALA A 398 -29.97 -29.39 8.80
C ALA A 398 -28.48 -29.00 8.83
N CYS A 399 -27.64 -29.85 9.39
CA CYS A 399 -26.18 -29.76 9.27
C CYS A 399 -25.54 -31.12 8.96
N ALA A 400 -24.37 -31.10 8.33
CA ALA A 400 -23.61 -32.30 8.04
C ALA A 400 -22.11 -32.11 8.27
N ALA A 401 -21.48 -33.18 8.75
CA ALA A 401 -20.04 -33.31 8.92
C ALA A 401 -19.57 -34.66 8.39
N ARG A 402 -18.25 -34.89 8.37
CA ARG A 402 -17.66 -36.18 7.97
C ARG A 402 -17.95 -37.33 8.95
N SER A 403 -18.47 -37.01 10.13
CA SER A 403 -18.93 -37.99 11.12
C SER A 403 -20.24 -37.49 11.72
N LEU A 404 -21.16 -38.43 11.97
CA LEU A 404 -22.46 -38.12 12.57
C LEU A 404 -22.30 -37.43 13.93
N GLU A 405 -21.38 -37.91 14.77
CA GLU A 405 -21.08 -37.33 16.08
C GLU A 405 -20.73 -35.84 16.00
N SER A 406 -19.89 -35.45 15.03
CA SER A 406 -19.53 -34.03 14.85
C SER A 406 -20.73 -33.18 14.43
N ALA A 407 -21.60 -33.73 13.56
CA ALA A 407 -22.81 -33.04 13.11
C ALA A 407 -23.83 -32.91 14.26
N GLU A 408 -24.04 -33.97 15.06
CA GLU A 408 -24.92 -33.95 16.23
C GLU A 408 -24.46 -32.96 17.28
N ASN A 409 -23.15 -32.89 17.55
CA ASN A 409 -22.59 -31.88 18.47
C ASN A 409 -22.86 -30.45 18.00
N PHE A 410 -22.69 -30.19 16.70
CA PHE A 410 -22.98 -28.88 16.11
C PHE A 410 -24.49 -28.57 16.13
N ALA A 411 -25.33 -29.55 15.78
CA ALA A 411 -26.78 -29.41 15.81
C ALA A 411 -27.30 -29.08 17.22
N ASN A 412 -26.81 -29.81 18.23
CA ASN A 412 -27.14 -29.58 19.63
C ASN A 412 -26.71 -28.18 20.11
N THR A 413 -25.52 -27.74 19.70
CA THR A 413 -24.99 -26.41 20.06
C THR A 413 -25.86 -25.29 19.47
N HIS A 414 -26.32 -25.44 18.23
CA HIS A 414 -27.01 -24.37 17.52
C HIS A 414 -28.54 -24.49 17.51
N GLY A 415 -29.11 -25.61 17.95
CA GLY A 415 -30.55 -25.88 17.89
C GLY A 415 -31.03 -26.25 16.48
N ILE A 416 -30.20 -26.94 15.69
CA ILE A 416 -30.53 -27.37 14.33
C ILE A 416 -31.30 -28.69 14.41
N LYS A 417 -32.37 -28.83 13.61
CA LYS A 417 -33.33 -29.94 13.74
C LYS A 417 -32.75 -31.29 13.35
N GLN A 418 -31.91 -31.32 12.31
CA GLN A 418 -31.41 -32.56 11.73
C GLN A 418 -29.89 -32.53 11.55
N ALA A 419 -29.24 -33.65 11.88
CA ALA A 419 -27.80 -33.86 11.72
C ALA A 419 -27.54 -35.07 10.82
N TYR A 420 -26.54 -34.97 9.95
CA TYR A 420 -26.15 -36.04 9.02
C TYR A 420 -24.65 -36.35 9.10
N GLY A 421 -24.31 -37.63 8.94
CA GLY A 421 -22.93 -38.12 8.93
C GLY A 421 -22.26 -38.05 7.55
N SER A 422 -22.99 -37.66 6.51
CA SER A 422 -22.48 -37.41 5.17
C SER A 422 -23.10 -36.16 4.53
N TYR A 423 -22.37 -35.56 3.60
CA TYR A 423 -22.82 -34.37 2.88
C TYR A 423 -23.93 -34.68 1.86
N GLU A 424 -23.89 -35.88 1.26
CA GLU A 424 -24.93 -36.39 0.34
C GLU A 424 -26.31 -36.41 1.01
N GLU A 425 -26.40 -36.94 2.24
CA GLU A 425 -27.67 -37.03 2.98
C GLU A 425 -28.30 -35.65 3.20
N LEU A 426 -27.51 -34.64 3.56
CA LEU A 426 -28.01 -33.27 3.69
C LEU A 426 -28.46 -32.69 2.35
N CYS A 427 -27.70 -32.91 1.28
CA CYS A 427 -28.07 -32.43 -0.04
C CYS A 427 -29.33 -33.12 -0.57
N ALA A 428 -29.59 -34.38 -0.20
CA ALA A 428 -30.81 -35.11 -0.55
C ALA A 428 -32.04 -34.71 0.28
N ASP A 429 -31.87 -34.00 1.40
CA ASP A 429 -32.95 -33.65 2.33
C ASP A 429 -33.97 -32.69 1.69
N PRO A 430 -35.26 -33.07 1.54
CA PRO A 430 -36.28 -32.18 0.98
C PRO A 430 -36.60 -30.96 1.88
N GLU A 431 -36.15 -30.96 3.14
CA GLU A 431 -36.32 -29.88 4.10
C GLU A 431 -35.20 -28.82 4.07
N VAL A 432 -34.30 -28.90 3.09
CA VAL A 432 -33.24 -27.92 2.82
C VAL A 432 -33.48 -27.23 1.47
N ASP A 433 -33.46 -25.89 1.43
CA ASP A 433 -33.60 -25.09 0.21
C ASP A 433 -32.25 -24.56 -0.28
N VAL A 434 -31.43 -24.09 0.66
CA VAL A 434 -30.11 -23.50 0.43
C VAL A 434 -29.07 -24.17 1.31
N VAL A 435 -27.88 -24.38 0.76
CA VAL A 435 -26.74 -24.97 1.46
C VAL A 435 -25.64 -23.92 1.62
N TYR A 436 -25.23 -23.68 2.86
CA TYR A 436 -24.00 -22.96 3.18
C TYR A 436 -22.84 -23.95 3.26
N ILE A 437 -21.83 -23.78 2.40
CA ILE A 437 -20.66 -24.64 2.29
C ILE A 437 -19.47 -23.96 2.98
N ALA A 438 -19.10 -24.47 4.16
CA ALA A 438 -18.01 -23.98 5.01
C ALA A 438 -16.91 -25.02 5.22
N THR A 439 -16.71 -25.85 4.20
CA THR A 439 -15.64 -26.85 4.18
C THR A 439 -14.29 -26.20 3.83
N ILE A 440 -13.22 -27.00 3.73
CA ILE A 440 -11.92 -26.47 3.28
C ILE A 440 -11.94 -26.22 1.76
N HIS A 441 -11.09 -25.31 1.28
CA HIS A 441 -11.08 -24.82 -0.11
C HIS A 441 -11.09 -25.95 -1.16
N LEU A 442 -10.28 -27.00 -0.94
CA LEU A 442 -10.08 -28.10 -1.89
C LEU A 442 -11.36 -28.82 -2.32
N VAL A 443 -12.36 -28.88 -1.43
CA VAL A 443 -13.57 -29.68 -1.65
C VAL A 443 -14.78 -28.81 -1.99
N HIS A 444 -14.60 -27.48 -2.13
CA HIS A 444 -15.70 -26.59 -2.52
C HIS A 444 -16.30 -26.98 -3.87
N PHE A 445 -15.47 -27.25 -4.89
CA PHE A 445 -15.93 -27.64 -6.21
C PHE A 445 -16.86 -28.87 -6.16
N GLU A 446 -16.47 -29.90 -5.40
CA GLU A 446 -17.23 -31.14 -5.24
C GLU A 446 -18.54 -30.89 -4.48
N HIS A 447 -18.49 -30.14 -3.37
CA HIS A 447 -19.67 -29.86 -2.55
C HIS A 447 -20.67 -28.92 -3.23
N ILE A 448 -20.21 -27.91 -3.97
CA ILE A 448 -21.07 -27.05 -4.80
C ILE A 448 -21.77 -27.92 -5.84
N SER A 449 -21.02 -28.74 -6.57
CA SER A 449 -21.56 -29.63 -7.60
C SER A 449 -22.59 -30.60 -7.02
N LEU A 450 -22.32 -31.16 -5.84
CA LEU A 450 -23.21 -32.05 -5.12
C LEU A 450 -24.54 -31.37 -4.76
N ALA A 451 -24.48 -30.20 -4.11
CA ALA A 451 -25.66 -29.46 -3.70
C ALA A 451 -26.51 -29.02 -4.89
N LEU A 452 -25.88 -28.46 -5.93
CA LEU A 452 -26.57 -28.07 -7.17
C LEU A 452 -27.22 -29.28 -7.85
N ASN A 453 -26.55 -30.44 -7.89
CA ASN A 453 -27.12 -31.64 -8.49
C ASN A 453 -28.38 -32.15 -7.77
N HIS A 454 -28.49 -31.90 -6.47
CA HIS A 454 -29.68 -32.17 -5.67
C HIS A 454 -30.73 -31.03 -5.69
N GLY A 455 -30.55 -30.03 -6.56
CA GLY A 455 -31.51 -28.95 -6.71
C GLY A 455 -31.44 -27.90 -5.60
N LYS A 456 -30.34 -27.82 -4.85
CA LYS A 456 -30.18 -26.86 -3.76
C LYS A 456 -29.53 -25.57 -4.24
N HIS A 457 -29.99 -24.43 -3.71
CA HIS A 457 -29.27 -23.17 -3.81
C HIS A 457 -27.97 -23.26 -3.01
N VAL A 458 -26.95 -22.48 -3.38
CA VAL A 458 -25.63 -22.56 -2.75
C VAL A 458 -25.10 -21.18 -2.38
N LEU A 459 -24.70 -21.03 -1.12
CA LEU A 459 -23.72 -20.04 -0.65
C LEU A 459 -22.46 -20.81 -0.26
N VAL A 460 -21.32 -20.51 -0.85
CA VAL A 460 -20.04 -21.18 -0.54
C VAL A 460 -19.01 -20.21 -0.04
N GLU A 461 -18.27 -20.60 1.00
CA GLU A 461 -17.14 -19.82 1.50
C GLU A 461 -16.11 -19.51 0.43
N LYS A 462 -15.37 -18.42 0.64
CA LYS A 462 -14.31 -18.03 -0.29
C LYS A 462 -13.07 -18.95 -0.17
N PRO A 463 -12.21 -18.98 -1.20
CA PRO A 463 -12.57 -18.72 -2.58
C PRO A 463 -13.58 -19.78 -3.06
N MET A 464 -14.43 -19.45 -4.04
CA MET A 464 -15.49 -20.35 -4.51
C MET A 464 -14.95 -21.72 -4.91
N THR A 465 -13.82 -21.74 -5.62
CA THR A 465 -13.10 -22.96 -5.98
C THR A 465 -11.60 -22.67 -6.06
N MET A 466 -10.79 -23.70 -6.36
CA MET A 466 -9.33 -23.56 -6.38
C MET A 466 -8.79 -22.79 -7.60
N ASN A 467 -9.55 -22.68 -8.70
CA ASN A 467 -9.13 -21.98 -9.91
C ASN A 467 -10.30 -21.57 -10.83
N ALA A 468 -10.02 -20.75 -11.84
CA ALA A 468 -11.03 -20.23 -12.75
C ALA A 468 -11.76 -21.32 -13.55
N LYS A 469 -11.10 -22.45 -13.84
CA LYS A 469 -11.69 -23.57 -14.59
C LYS A 469 -12.79 -24.25 -13.77
N GLN A 470 -12.53 -24.52 -12.49
CA GLN A 470 -13.52 -25.06 -11.57
C GLN A 470 -14.65 -24.06 -11.34
N THR A 471 -14.34 -22.78 -11.10
CA THR A 471 -15.35 -21.71 -10.93
C THR A 471 -16.28 -21.61 -12.13
N ALA A 472 -15.74 -21.61 -13.37
CA ALA A 472 -16.55 -21.59 -14.58
C ALA A 472 -17.48 -22.81 -14.70
N SER A 473 -17.01 -23.98 -14.24
CA SER A 473 -17.78 -25.23 -14.32
C SER A 473 -18.97 -25.23 -13.36
N VAL A 474 -18.81 -24.75 -12.12
CA VAL A 474 -19.92 -24.68 -11.15
C VAL A 474 -20.91 -23.55 -11.48
N ILE A 475 -20.44 -22.44 -12.06
CA ILE A 475 -21.32 -21.39 -12.59
C ILE A 475 -22.23 -21.96 -13.69
N ALA A 476 -21.64 -22.63 -14.69
CA ALA A 476 -22.41 -23.25 -15.78
C ALA A 476 -23.42 -24.29 -15.25
N LEU A 477 -23.03 -25.06 -14.22
CA LEU A 477 -23.93 -26.01 -13.58
C LEU A 477 -25.12 -25.32 -12.89
N ALA A 478 -24.87 -24.26 -12.12
CA ALA A 478 -25.91 -23.49 -11.45
C ALA A 478 -26.89 -22.85 -12.46
N GLU A 479 -26.36 -22.24 -13.53
CA GLU A 479 -27.16 -21.67 -14.62
C GLU A 479 -28.01 -22.74 -15.31
N SER A 480 -27.44 -23.91 -15.63
CA SER A 480 -28.16 -25.02 -16.29
C SER A 480 -29.32 -25.57 -15.46
N LYS A 481 -29.25 -25.43 -14.14
CA LYS A 481 -30.28 -25.88 -13.19
C LYS A 481 -31.18 -24.75 -12.71
N ASN A 482 -30.93 -23.51 -13.15
CA ASN A 482 -31.62 -22.32 -12.69
C ASN A 482 -31.59 -22.17 -11.15
N LEU A 483 -30.43 -22.41 -10.54
CA LEU A 483 -30.23 -22.34 -9.10
C LEU A 483 -29.36 -21.14 -8.73
N PHE A 484 -29.68 -20.52 -7.60
CA PHE A 484 -28.83 -19.52 -6.98
C PHE A 484 -27.46 -20.10 -6.58
N LEU A 485 -26.40 -19.36 -6.91
CA LEU A 485 -25.03 -19.60 -6.48
C LEU A 485 -24.38 -18.27 -6.08
N LEU A 486 -23.69 -18.24 -4.94
CA LEU A 486 -22.90 -17.09 -4.50
C LEU A 486 -21.60 -17.55 -3.82
N GLU A 487 -20.50 -16.86 -4.14
CA GLU A 487 -19.25 -16.91 -3.38
C GLU A 487 -19.32 -15.95 -2.19
N GLY A 488 -18.97 -16.44 -1.00
CA GLY A 488 -18.99 -15.74 0.29
C GLY A 488 -17.92 -14.67 0.44
N VAL A 489 -17.82 -13.75 -0.52
CA VAL A 489 -17.05 -12.51 -0.38
C VAL A 489 -17.88 -11.51 0.44
N TRP A 490 -18.16 -11.90 1.69
CA TRP A 490 -19.02 -11.22 2.66
C TRP A 490 -18.77 -9.71 2.79
N THR A 491 -17.51 -9.26 2.65
CA THR A 491 -17.10 -7.85 2.62
C THR A 491 -17.95 -6.99 1.69
N ARG A 492 -18.43 -7.52 0.55
CA ARG A 492 -19.25 -6.76 -0.42
C ARG A 492 -20.63 -6.35 0.12
N PHE A 493 -21.10 -7.02 1.17
CA PHE A 493 -22.43 -6.84 1.74
C PHE A 493 -22.47 -5.88 2.94
N PHE A 494 -21.30 -5.49 3.46
CA PHE A 494 -21.23 -4.54 4.58
C PHE A 494 -21.83 -3.18 4.18
N PRO A 495 -22.62 -2.53 5.06
CA PRO A 495 -23.18 -1.19 4.82
C PRO A 495 -22.11 -0.14 4.53
N SER A 496 -20.95 -0.23 5.18
CA SER A 496 -19.78 0.62 4.91
C SER A 496 -19.31 0.49 3.47
N ILE A 497 -19.28 -0.72 2.91
CA ILE A 497 -18.82 -0.97 1.54
C ILE A 497 -19.89 -0.59 0.52
N LYS A 498 -21.17 -0.73 0.86
CA LYS A 498 -22.26 -0.13 0.09
C LYS A 498 -22.10 1.39 0.01
N PHE A 499 -21.82 2.05 1.13
CA PHE A 499 -21.56 3.50 1.17
C PHE A 499 -20.34 3.88 0.32
N VAL A 500 -19.25 3.11 0.35
CA VAL A 500 -18.10 3.32 -0.54
C VAL A 500 -18.52 3.25 -2.01
N ARG A 501 -19.30 2.24 -2.43
CA ARG A 501 -19.80 2.14 -3.82
C ARG A 501 -20.64 3.35 -4.21
N GLU A 502 -21.48 3.86 -3.31
CA GLU A 502 -22.27 5.07 -3.53
C GLU A 502 -21.36 6.28 -3.75
N LEU A 503 -20.34 6.48 -2.90
CA LEU A 503 -19.35 7.56 -3.06
C LEU A 503 -18.60 7.51 -4.41
N LEU A 504 -18.22 6.30 -4.84
CA LEU A 504 -17.55 6.08 -6.12
C LEU A 504 -18.48 6.35 -7.30
N THR A 505 -19.74 5.91 -7.22
CA THR A 505 -20.76 6.12 -8.25
C THR A 505 -21.12 7.60 -8.40
N ASP A 506 -21.22 8.30 -7.27
CA ASP A 506 -21.50 9.75 -7.21
C ASP A 506 -20.30 10.61 -7.66
N GLY A 507 -19.12 10.01 -7.89
CA GLY A 507 -17.91 10.71 -8.29
C GLY A 507 -17.38 11.67 -7.22
N ARG A 508 -17.64 11.39 -5.93
CA ARG A 508 -17.26 12.26 -4.80
C ARG A 508 -15.77 12.53 -4.73
N ILE A 509 -14.95 11.53 -5.05
CA ILE A 509 -13.49 11.66 -5.10
C ILE A 509 -12.97 11.88 -6.53
N GLY A 510 -13.84 12.19 -7.50
CA GLY A 510 -13.47 12.34 -8.91
C GLY A 510 -13.10 11.01 -9.57
N ASP A 511 -12.22 11.06 -10.57
CA ASP A 511 -11.75 9.87 -11.28
C ASP A 511 -10.86 9.06 -10.35
N VAL A 512 -11.23 7.82 -10.03
CA VAL A 512 -10.35 6.91 -9.28
C VAL A 512 -9.08 6.67 -10.09
N ARG A 513 -7.91 6.94 -9.50
CA ARG A 513 -6.60 6.79 -10.14
C ARG A 513 -5.79 5.65 -9.53
N HIS A 514 -5.88 5.47 -8.22
CA HIS A 514 -5.09 4.49 -7.50
C HIS A 514 -5.91 3.84 -6.40
N ILE A 515 -5.69 2.56 -6.17
CA ILE A 515 -6.16 1.86 -4.96
C ILE A 515 -5.03 1.02 -4.42
N HIS A 516 -4.78 1.12 -3.12
CA HIS A 516 -3.95 0.18 -2.38
C HIS A 516 -4.82 -0.55 -1.36
N ALA A 517 -4.66 -1.86 -1.25
CA ALA A 517 -5.35 -2.67 -0.27
C ALA A 517 -4.44 -3.78 0.25
N ASP A 518 -4.40 -3.98 1.56
CA ASP A 518 -3.46 -4.93 2.16
C ASP A 518 -4.12 -5.82 3.21
N ILE A 519 -3.58 -7.03 3.39
CA ILE A 519 -4.03 -7.94 4.45
C ILE A 519 -2.91 -8.87 4.96
N GLY A 520 -2.73 -8.91 6.27
CA GLY A 520 -1.72 -9.71 6.95
C GLY A 520 -2.28 -10.49 8.13
N MET A 521 -1.96 -11.77 8.21
CA MET A 521 -2.29 -12.63 9.35
C MET A 521 -1.04 -12.85 10.21
N GLY A 522 -0.69 -11.90 11.07
CA GLY A 522 0.52 -11.98 11.92
C GLY A 522 0.40 -12.89 13.15
N ASN A 523 -0.73 -13.57 13.32
CA ASN A 523 -1.00 -14.46 14.45
C ASN A 523 -0.66 -15.94 14.17
N VAL A 524 -0.14 -16.26 12.98
CA VAL A 524 0.26 -17.62 12.61
C VAL A 524 1.75 -17.81 12.91
N SER A 525 2.11 -18.93 13.55
CA SER A 525 3.52 -19.19 13.89
C SER A 525 4.35 -19.36 12.62
N ARG A 526 5.60 -18.89 12.62
CA ARG A 526 6.50 -19.05 11.47
C ARG A 526 6.71 -20.49 11.06
N GLU A 527 6.76 -21.41 12.02
CA GLU A 527 6.89 -22.84 11.74
C GLU A 527 5.67 -23.35 10.96
N THR A 528 4.47 -22.89 11.31
CA THR A 528 3.25 -23.19 10.56
C THR A 528 3.30 -22.59 9.15
N VAL A 529 3.69 -21.32 9.00
CA VAL A 529 3.75 -20.65 7.69
C VAL A 529 4.80 -21.30 6.77
N ALA A 530 5.95 -21.75 7.32
CA ALA A 530 6.97 -22.45 6.56
C ALA A 530 6.50 -23.80 6.01
N LYS A 531 5.51 -24.41 6.67
CA LYS A 531 4.95 -25.74 6.35
C LYS A 531 3.65 -25.69 5.56
N LEU A 532 3.19 -24.52 5.12
CA LEU A 532 2.00 -24.43 4.25
C LEU A 532 2.17 -25.33 3.04
N SER A 533 1.09 -25.99 2.63
CA SER A 533 1.15 -26.93 1.51
C SER A 533 0.08 -26.66 0.47
N SER A 534 0.54 -26.47 -0.76
CA SER A 534 -0.35 -26.42 -1.93
C SER A 534 -1.18 -27.70 -2.08
N SER A 535 -0.69 -28.85 -1.61
CA SER A 535 -1.43 -30.12 -1.68
C SER A 535 -2.71 -30.14 -0.83
N VAL A 536 -2.84 -29.25 0.15
CA VAL A 536 -4.02 -29.14 1.02
C VAL A 536 -4.83 -27.86 0.79
N GLY A 537 -4.47 -27.07 -0.23
CA GLY A 537 -5.15 -25.82 -0.60
C GLY A 537 -4.83 -24.63 0.31
N ASP A 538 -3.67 -24.66 0.99
CA ASP A 538 -3.14 -23.52 1.75
C ASP A 538 -2.61 -22.43 0.82
N GLY A 539 -2.53 -21.19 1.32
CA GLY A 539 -1.89 -20.06 0.65
C GLY A 539 -2.48 -18.73 1.11
N ALA A 540 -1.63 -17.73 1.30
CA ALA A 540 -2.06 -16.40 1.75
C ALA A 540 -2.99 -15.72 0.73
N LEU A 541 -2.76 -15.88 -0.57
CA LEU A 541 -3.55 -15.30 -1.64
C LEU A 541 -4.99 -15.81 -1.66
N LEU A 542 -5.17 -17.13 -1.71
CA LEU A 542 -6.52 -17.73 -1.73
C LEU A 542 -7.26 -17.49 -0.42
N SER A 543 -6.54 -17.49 0.70
CA SER A 543 -7.16 -17.40 2.02
C SER A 543 -7.52 -15.97 2.42
N SER A 544 -6.63 -15.00 2.23
CA SER A 544 -6.84 -13.62 2.67
C SER A 544 -6.67 -12.60 1.54
N GLY A 545 -5.76 -12.84 0.59
CA GLY A 545 -5.51 -11.94 -0.55
C GLY A 545 -6.73 -11.66 -1.44
N ILE A 546 -7.74 -12.53 -1.42
CA ILE A 546 -9.03 -12.27 -2.08
C ILE A 546 -9.73 -10.99 -1.56
N TYR A 547 -9.53 -10.60 -0.29
CA TYR A 547 -10.18 -9.41 0.28
C TYR A 547 -9.62 -8.11 -0.33
N PRO A 548 -8.30 -7.86 -0.34
CA PRO A 548 -7.73 -6.76 -1.11
C PRO A 548 -8.18 -6.73 -2.57
N LEU A 549 -8.14 -7.88 -3.25
CA LEU A 549 -8.58 -7.97 -4.66
C LEU A 549 -10.06 -7.64 -4.82
N ALA A 550 -10.90 -7.99 -3.86
CA ALA A 550 -12.32 -7.62 -3.85
C ALA A 550 -12.50 -6.10 -3.83
N PHE A 551 -11.64 -5.34 -3.14
CA PHE A 551 -11.67 -3.87 -3.20
C PHE A 551 -11.18 -3.32 -4.54
N VAL A 552 -10.07 -3.85 -5.06
CA VAL A 552 -9.53 -3.44 -6.37
C VAL A 552 -10.55 -3.62 -7.48
N THR A 553 -11.15 -4.82 -7.56
CA THR A 553 -12.15 -5.13 -8.58
C THR A 553 -13.44 -4.33 -8.42
N MET A 554 -13.80 -3.94 -7.19
CA MET A 554 -14.93 -3.05 -6.94
C MET A 554 -14.70 -1.65 -7.48
N ALA A 555 -13.51 -1.09 -7.23
CA ALA A 555 -13.20 0.31 -7.52
C ALA A 555 -12.80 0.54 -8.99
N LEU A 556 -12.07 -0.41 -9.59
CA LEU A 556 -11.48 -0.26 -10.92
C LEU A 556 -12.13 -1.14 -12.00
N GLY A 557 -12.94 -2.11 -11.58
CA GLY A 557 -13.54 -3.14 -12.43
C GLY A 557 -12.75 -4.46 -12.42
N SER A 558 -13.32 -5.49 -13.04
CA SER A 558 -12.82 -6.87 -12.92
C SER A 558 -11.94 -7.33 -14.10
N ASN A 559 -11.53 -6.41 -14.98
CA ASN A 559 -10.73 -6.70 -16.19
C ASN A 559 -9.43 -5.89 -16.20
N PRO A 560 -8.42 -6.26 -15.40
CA PRO A 560 -7.09 -5.68 -15.54
C PRO A 560 -6.51 -6.03 -16.91
N LYS A 561 -5.73 -5.11 -17.46
CA LYS A 561 -4.99 -5.27 -18.72
C LYS A 561 -3.70 -6.05 -18.55
N LYS A 562 -3.09 -5.89 -17.38
CA LYS A 562 -1.82 -6.49 -17.01
C LYS A 562 -1.81 -6.70 -15.51
N ILE A 563 -1.32 -7.87 -15.09
CA ILE A 563 -1.03 -8.17 -13.70
C ILE A 563 0.46 -8.49 -13.61
N THR A 564 1.14 -7.84 -12.67
CA THR A 564 2.52 -8.16 -12.30
C THR A 564 2.51 -8.54 -10.84
N ALA A 565 3.09 -9.68 -10.47
CA ALA A 565 3.09 -10.12 -9.08
C ALA A 565 4.42 -10.76 -8.69
N SER A 566 4.77 -10.61 -7.42
CA SER A 566 5.91 -11.29 -6.80
C SER A 566 5.52 -11.83 -5.43
N GLY A 567 6.24 -12.83 -4.95
CA GLY A 567 5.95 -13.46 -3.68
C GLY A 567 6.86 -14.63 -3.39
N LYS A 568 6.65 -15.23 -2.23
CA LYS A 568 7.49 -16.33 -1.72
C LYS A 568 6.67 -17.54 -1.37
N LEU A 569 7.16 -18.70 -1.80
CA LEU A 569 6.60 -20.00 -1.46
C LEU A 569 7.20 -20.54 -0.16
N SER A 570 6.36 -21.28 0.56
CA SER A 570 6.71 -22.18 1.64
C SER A 570 7.40 -23.45 1.12
N GLU A 571 7.91 -24.30 2.02
CA GLU A 571 8.50 -25.59 1.64
C GLU A 571 7.49 -26.53 0.95
N GLY A 572 6.20 -26.42 1.28
CA GLY A 572 5.11 -27.17 0.64
C GLY A 572 4.53 -26.50 -0.61
N GLY A 573 5.16 -25.44 -1.12
CA GLY A 573 4.81 -24.81 -2.40
C GLY A 573 3.58 -23.91 -2.39
N ALA A 574 2.99 -23.63 -1.22
CA ALA A 574 1.96 -22.60 -1.06
C ALA A 574 2.60 -21.22 -0.82
N ASP A 575 1.95 -20.14 -1.27
CA ASP A 575 2.44 -18.78 -1.02
C ASP A 575 2.30 -18.37 0.45
N MET A 576 3.41 -17.90 1.02
CA MET A 576 3.48 -17.36 2.38
C MET A 576 3.10 -15.88 2.41
N TYR A 577 3.51 -15.16 1.37
CA TYR A 577 3.23 -13.75 1.13
C TYR A 577 3.39 -13.42 -0.35
N GLY A 578 2.82 -12.31 -0.77
CA GLY A 578 3.02 -11.74 -2.09
C GLY A 578 2.46 -10.33 -2.21
N SER A 579 2.82 -9.70 -3.32
CA SER A 579 2.30 -8.41 -3.78
C SER A 579 1.90 -8.54 -5.24
N ALA A 580 0.85 -7.84 -5.64
CA ALA A 580 0.42 -7.76 -7.04
C ALA A 580 -0.02 -6.36 -7.44
N ILE A 581 0.34 -5.98 -8.66
CA ILE A 581 0.00 -4.71 -9.30
C ILE A 581 -0.89 -5.02 -10.50
N LEU A 582 -2.07 -4.40 -10.52
CA LEU A 582 -3.12 -4.58 -11.52
C LEU A 582 -3.33 -3.27 -12.28
N GLU A 583 -3.01 -3.27 -13.56
CA GLU A 583 -3.15 -2.09 -14.42
C GLU A 583 -4.48 -2.11 -15.19
N PHE A 584 -5.19 -0.98 -15.21
CA PHE A 584 -6.48 -0.84 -15.87
C PHE A 584 -6.46 0.27 -16.94
N ASP A 585 -7.50 0.28 -17.77
CA ASP A 585 -7.79 1.37 -18.69
C ASP A 585 -7.77 2.75 -18.01
N GLY A 586 -7.31 3.78 -18.73
CA GLY A 586 -7.34 5.14 -18.21
C GLY A 586 -6.25 5.46 -17.18
N ASN A 587 -5.12 4.73 -17.21
CA ASN A 587 -4.00 4.93 -16.28
C ASN A 587 -4.39 4.73 -14.80
N ARG A 588 -5.24 3.74 -14.53
CA ARG A 588 -5.71 3.41 -13.17
C ARG A 588 -4.99 2.17 -12.70
N VAL A 589 -4.55 2.14 -11.44
CA VAL A 589 -3.75 1.05 -10.88
C VAL A 589 -4.31 0.60 -9.54
N GLY A 590 -4.38 -0.71 -9.34
CA GLY A 590 -4.58 -1.32 -8.03
C GLY A 590 -3.34 -2.06 -7.56
N THR A 591 -2.90 -1.82 -6.33
CA THR A 591 -1.85 -2.58 -5.66
C THR A 591 -2.43 -3.37 -4.50
N VAL A 592 -2.01 -4.63 -4.36
CA VAL A 592 -2.41 -5.49 -3.24
C VAL A 592 -1.22 -6.15 -2.59
N ASP A 593 -1.22 -6.17 -1.26
CA ASP A 593 -0.25 -6.90 -0.44
C ASP A 593 -0.97 -7.95 0.42
N PHE A 594 -0.44 -9.16 0.47
CA PHE A 594 -1.00 -10.23 1.29
C PHE A 594 0.09 -11.07 1.96
N THR A 595 -0.11 -11.47 3.22
CA THR A 595 0.87 -12.27 3.96
C THR A 595 0.28 -13.04 5.14
N TRP A 596 0.86 -14.19 5.46
CA TRP A 596 0.65 -14.92 6.71
C TRP A 596 1.82 -14.78 7.70
N LEU A 597 2.87 -14.03 7.33
CA LEU A 597 4.04 -13.82 8.18
C LEU A 597 3.92 -12.61 9.11
N ALA A 598 3.04 -11.66 8.80
CA ALA A 598 2.99 -10.37 9.47
C ALA A 598 1.56 -9.82 9.51
N ASP A 599 1.27 -8.96 10.50
CA ASP A 599 0.00 -8.25 10.62
C ASP A 599 0.14 -6.88 9.93
N LEU A 600 -0.34 -6.76 8.69
CA LEU A 600 -0.11 -5.57 7.86
C LEU A 600 -0.96 -4.36 8.33
N GLY A 601 -1.07 -3.34 7.46
CA GLY A 601 -2.03 -2.25 7.57
C GLY A 601 -3.46 -2.74 7.83
N ASN A 602 -3.82 -3.85 7.16
CA ASN A 602 -5.15 -4.44 7.00
C ASN A 602 -6.18 -3.41 6.54
N SER A 603 -5.74 -2.51 5.65
CA SER A 603 -6.42 -1.26 5.31
C SER A 603 -6.70 -1.16 3.81
N VAL A 604 -7.52 -0.19 3.41
CA VAL A 604 -7.74 0.14 2.00
C VAL A 604 -7.69 1.66 1.82
N THR A 605 -6.94 2.13 0.83
CA THR A 605 -6.96 3.52 0.37
C THR A 605 -7.36 3.59 -1.10
N ILE A 606 -8.47 4.27 -1.40
CA ILE A 606 -8.92 4.57 -2.76
C ILE A 606 -8.69 6.05 -3.03
N THR A 607 -7.81 6.36 -3.97
CA THR A 607 -7.47 7.73 -4.36
C THR A 607 -8.11 8.08 -5.70
N GLY A 608 -8.77 9.24 -5.73
CA GLY A 608 -9.26 9.86 -6.95
C GLY A 608 -8.74 11.28 -7.15
N SER A 609 -9.10 11.90 -8.27
CA SER A 609 -8.63 13.24 -8.65
C SER A 609 -9.14 14.38 -7.77
N LYS A 610 -10.19 14.15 -6.96
CA LYS A 610 -10.81 15.15 -6.07
C LYS A 610 -10.83 14.71 -4.61
N GLY A 611 -10.14 13.64 -4.25
CA GLY A 611 -10.17 13.15 -2.87
C GLY A 611 -9.69 11.72 -2.70
N SER A 612 -9.91 11.19 -1.51
CA SER A 612 -9.59 9.81 -1.16
C SER A 612 -10.62 9.21 -0.21
N ILE A 613 -10.76 7.89 -0.23
CA ILE A 613 -11.48 7.09 0.74
C ILE A 613 -10.49 6.18 1.44
N TYR A 614 -10.50 6.17 2.77
CA TYR A 614 -9.67 5.32 3.61
C TYR A 614 -10.56 4.44 4.50
N LEU A 615 -10.30 3.13 4.46
CA LEU A 615 -10.91 2.13 5.32
C LEU A 615 -9.82 1.64 6.30
N PRO A 616 -9.88 2.02 7.59
CA PRO A 616 -8.93 1.54 8.57
C PRO A 616 -9.12 0.04 8.85
N SER A 617 -8.12 -0.57 9.49
CA SER A 617 -8.18 -1.97 9.88
C SER A 617 -9.30 -2.26 10.89
N PRO A 618 -10.00 -3.41 10.76
CA PRO A 618 -9.90 -4.38 9.67
C PRO A 618 -10.79 -3.99 8.47
N ALA A 619 -10.19 -3.69 7.32
CA ALA A 619 -10.97 -3.19 6.17
C ALA A 619 -11.94 -4.24 5.56
N HIS A 620 -11.62 -5.53 5.67
CA HIS A 620 -12.48 -6.61 5.16
C HIS A 620 -13.84 -6.73 5.90
N CYS A 621 -13.96 -6.12 7.08
CA CYS A 621 -15.20 -5.98 7.85
C CYS A 621 -15.32 -4.55 8.43
N ALA A 622 -15.04 -3.54 7.58
CA ALA A 622 -14.89 -2.15 8.00
C ALA A 622 -16.14 -1.58 8.70
N GLU A 623 -15.93 -1.03 9.90
CA GLU A 623 -16.93 -0.25 10.64
C GLU A 623 -16.75 1.27 10.46
N GLU A 624 -15.69 1.70 9.78
CA GLU A 624 -15.41 3.12 9.56
C GLU A 624 -15.02 3.40 8.11
N VAL A 625 -15.49 4.54 7.59
CA VAL A 625 -15.11 5.06 6.28
C VAL A 625 -14.68 6.52 6.46
N ILE A 626 -13.43 6.82 6.13
CA ILE A 626 -12.88 8.18 6.19
C ILE A 626 -12.77 8.72 4.77
N VAL A 627 -13.51 9.78 4.48
CA VAL A 627 -13.52 10.43 3.17
C VAL A 627 -12.80 11.77 3.28
N THR A 628 -11.84 12.00 2.40
CA THR A 628 -11.18 13.30 2.22
C THR A 628 -11.57 13.86 0.86
N GLU A 629 -12.14 15.06 0.82
CA GLU A 629 -12.49 15.77 -0.41
C GLU A 629 -11.58 16.99 -0.58
N PHE A 630 -11.08 17.21 -1.79
CA PHE A 630 -10.26 18.35 -2.17
C PHE A 630 -11.17 19.44 -2.76
N LEU A 631 -11.20 20.60 -2.11
CA LEU A 631 -12.03 21.73 -2.52
C LEU A 631 -11.27 22.65 -3.50
N GLU A 632 -12.01 23.45 -4.27
CA GLU A 632 -11.43 24.34 -5.28
C GLU A 632 -10.48 25.41 -4.71
N ASP A 633 -10.66 25.77 -3.43
CA ASP A 633 -9.79 26.69 -2.71
C ASP A 633 -8.48 26.05 -2.19
N GLY A 634 -8.27 24.77 -2.50
CA GLY A 634 -7.10 23.98 -2.07
C GLY A 634 -7.22 23.40 -0.66
N THR A 635 -8.33 23.62 0.05
CA THR A 635 -8.56 23.02 1.37
C THR A 635 -9.02 21.57 1.26
N LYS A 636 -8.72 20.77 2.30
CA LYS A 636 -9.14 19.37 2.41
C LYS A 636 -10.25 19.26 3.46
N HIS A 637 -11.38 18.68 3.10
CA HIS A 637 -12.46 18.37 4.04
C HIS A 637 -12.46 16.88 4.35
N VAL A 638 -12.27 16.53 5.62
CA VAL A 638 -12.22 15.13 6.09
C VAL A 638 -13.48 14.80 6.87
N LYS A 639 -14.16 13.71 6.50
CA LYS A 639 -15.34 13.20 7.19
C LYS A 639 -15.20 11.71 7.49
N THR A 640 -15.36 11.35 8.76
CA THR A 640 -15.48 9.96 9.21
C THR A 640 -16.96 9.59 9.34
N THR A 641 -17.34 8.43 8.81
CA THR A 641 -18.67 7.83 9.00
C THR A 641 -18.51 6.44 9.59
N THR A 642 -19.24 6.16 10.67
CA THR A 642 -19.19 4.88 11.39
C THR A 642 -20.40 4.01 11.03
N PHE A 643 -20.17 2.70 11.00
CA PHE A 643 -21.09 1.64 10.61
C PHE A 643 -20.92 0.49 11.61
N PRO A 644 -21.52 0.59 12.81
CA PRO A 644 -21.33 -0.42 13.84
C PRO A 644 -21.87 -1.78 13.38
N LEU A 645 -21.19 -2.85 13.79
CA LEU A 645 -21.64 -4.21 13.57
C LEU A 645 -23.02 -4.47 14.21
N PRO A 646 -23.79 -5.44 13.69
CA PRO A 646 -25.05 -5.83 14.31
C PRO A 646 -24.82 -6.39 15.71
N GLU A 647 -25.72 -6.05 16.64
CA GLU A 647 -25.73 -6.65 17.96
C GLU A 647 -26.06 -8.16 17.88
N PRO A 648 -25.27 -9.05 18.49
CA PRO A 648 -25.58 -10.46 18.53
C PRO A 648 -26.92 -10.74 19.22
N ALA A 649 -27.64 -11.77 18.77
CA ALA A 649 -28.87 -12.19 19.43
C ALA A 649 -28.62 -12.59 20.90
N PRO A 650 -29.62 -12.44 21.80
CA PRO A 650 -29.47 -12.82 23.21
C PRO A 650 -29.00 -14.27 23.37
N GLY A 651 -27.96 -14.48 24.18
CA GLY A 651 -27.40 -15.82 24.48
C GLY A 651 -26.33 -16.30 23.49
N ILE A 652 -25.98 -15.51 22.47
CA ILE A 652 -24.85 -15.81 21.58
C ILE A 652 -23.52 -15.46 22.26
N PRO A 653 -22.55 -16.39 22.34
CA PRO A 653 -21.23 -16.10 22.89
C PRO A 653 -20.50 -15.00 22.13
N THR A 654 -19.86 -14.08 22.87
CA THR A 654 -18.92 -13.10 22.36
C THR A 654 -17.56 -13.22 23.08
N PRO A 655 -16.42 -12.97 22.41
CA PRO A 655 -16.30 -12.64 20.98
C PRO A 655 -16.60 -13.85 20.06
N PHE A 656 -16.90 -13.57 18.80
CA PHE A 656 -16.99 -14.58 17.74
C PHE A 656 -15.59 -15.15 17.45
N ASN A 657 -15.50 -16.25 16.67
CA ASN A 657 -14.19 -16.83 16.34
C ASN A 657 -13.36 -15.92 15.45
N TYR A 658 -14.00 -15.15 14.57
CA TYR A 658 -13.35 -14.20 13.67
C TYR A 658 -13.84 -12.76 13.90
N PRO A 659 -12.98 -11.74 13.72
CA PRO A 659 -13.38 -10.34 13.83
C PRO A 659 -14.47 -9.97 12.82
N GLY A 660 -15.51 -9.30 13.29
CA GLY A 660 -16.59 -8.82 12.43
C GLY A 660 -17.60 -9.87 11.98
N SER A 661 -17.52 -11.12 12.47
CA SER A 661 -18.43 -12.22 12.10
C SER A 661 -19.93 -11.90 12.30
N GLN A 662 -20.30 -10.93 13.14
CA GLN A 662 -21.66 -10.41 13.22
C GLN A 662 -22.18 -9.92 11.85
N GLY A 663 -21.28 -9.44 10.99
CA GLY A 663 -21.57 -8.96 9.64
C GLY A 663 -21.97 -10.06 8.65
N PHE A 664 -21.82 -11.35 8.98
CA PHE A 664 -22.39 -12.44 8.18
C PHE A 664 -23.93 -12.30 8.01
N LEU A 665 -24.58 -11.59 8.94
CA LEU A 665 -25.98 -11.22 8.83
C LEU A 665 -26.29 -10.52 7.48
N TYR A 666 -25.42 -9.62 7.03
CA TYR A 666 -25.67 -8.82 5.83
C TYR A 666 -25.68 -9.67 4.55
N GLU A 667 -24.75 -10.61 4.40
CA GLU A 667 -24.73 -11.51 3.24
C GLU A 667 -25.88 -12.52 3.30
N ALA A 668 -26.24 -13.01 4.48
CA ALA A 668 -27.35 -13.94 4.66
C ALA A 668 -28.70 -13.30 4.31
N GLU A 669 -28.92 -12.05 4.70
CA GLU A 669 -30.09 -11.25 4.31
C GLU A 669 -30.13 -11.03 2.79
N ALA A 670 -29.00 -10.70 2.17
CA ALA A 670 -28.90 -10.50 0.73
C ALA A 670 -29.20 -11.80 -0.06
N VAL A 671 -28.64 -12.93 0.37
CA VAL A 671 -28.91 -14.25 -0.23
C VAL A 671 -30.38 -14.62 -0.09
N THR A 672 -30.94 -14.47 1.12
CA THR A 672 -32.36 -14.80 1.38
C THR A 672 -33.27 -13.99 0.47
N LYS A 673 -33.03 -12.67 0.39
CA LYS A 673 -33.80 -11.77 -0.47
C LYS A 673 -33.65 -12.11 -1.96
N ALA A 674 -32.43 -12.41 -2.42
CA ALA A 674 -32.15 -12.74 -3.81
C ALA A 674 -32.89 -14.01 -4.23
N ILE A 675 -32.79 -15.09 -3.45
CA ILE A 675 -33.47 -16.37 -3.70
C ILE A 675 -34.99 -16.18 -3.70
N GLN A 676 -35.55 -15.50 -2.70
CA GLN A 676 -37.00 -15.24 -2.62
C GLN A 676 -37.50 -14.37 -3.77
N SER A 677 -36.62 -13.54 -4.35
CA SER A 677 -36.92 -12.72 -5.53
C SER A 677 -36.67 -13.46 -6.86
N GLY A 678 -36.31 -14.74 -6.83
CA GLY A 678 -36.00 -15.55 -8.01
C GLY A 678 -34.71 -15.17 -8.73
N GLN A 679 -33.80 -14.46 -8.06
CA GLN A 679 -32.49 -14.12 -8.61
C GLN A 679 -31.53 -15.32 -8.50
N GLN A 680 -30.59 -15.42 -9.43
CA GLN A 680 -29.59 -16.51 -9.47
C GLN A 680 -28.26 -16.15 -8.78
N CYS A 681 -28.06 -14.88 -8.41
CA CYS A 681 -26.94 -14.39 -7.60
C CYS A 681 -27.30 -13.02 -7.01
N CYS A 682 -26.46 -12.47 -6.13
CA CYS A 682 -26.64 -11.13 -5.57
C CYS A 682 -26.08 -10.03 -6.49
N GLU A 683 -26.67 -8.83 -6.44
CA GLU A 683 -26.22 -7.67 -7.23
C GLU A 683 -24.88 -7.10 -6.71
N GLU A 684 -24.61 -7.25 -5.41
CA GLU A 684 -23.41 -6.75 -4.74
C GLU A 684 -22.13 -7.51 -5.13
N TYR A 685 -22.27 -8.78 -5.54
CA TYR A 685 -21.18 -9.63 -6.00
C TYR A 685 -21.71 -10.74 -6.93
N SER A 686 -21.46 -10.58 -8.24
CA SER A 686 -22.03 -11.46 -9.26
C SER A 686 -21.16 -12.68 -9.54
N LEU A 687 -21.72 -13.71 -10.18
CA LEU A 687 -20.94 -14.87 -10.67
C LEU A 687 -19.85 -14.48 -11.67
N LYS A 688 -20.05 -13.39 -12.42
CA LYS A 688 -19.02 -12.82 -13.30
C LYS A 688 -17.85 -12.26 -12.49
N ASP A 689 -18.12 -11.64 -11.34
CA ASP A 689 -17.07 -11.15 -10.44
C ASP A 689 -16.31 -12.30 -9.82
N SER A 690 -16.98 -13.38 -9.38
CA SER A 690 -16.33 -14.62 -8.92
C SER A 690 -15.39 -15.22 -9.97
N LEU A 691 -15.86 -15.32 -11.23
CA LEU A 691 -15.01 -15.84 -12.31
C LEU A 691 -13.82 -14.93 -12.62
N ALA A 692 -14.03 -13.61 -12.61
CA ALA A 692 -12.95 -12.65 -12.82
C ALA A 692 -11.93 -12.70 -11.67
N MET A 693 -12.40 -12.79 -10.42
CA MET A 693 -11.57 -12.95 -9.23
C MET A 693 -10.69 -14.20 -9.32
N ALA A 694 -11.29 -15.35 -9.69
CA ALA A 694 -10.55 -16.58 -9.87
C ALA A 694 -9.47 -16.47 -10.96
N LYS A 695 -9.76 -15.81 -12.09
CA LYS A 695 -8.78 -15.56 -13.16
C LYS A 695 -7.62 -14.67 -12.69
N ILE A 696 -7.94 -13.60 -11.97
CA ILE A 696 -6.95 -12.69 -11.39
C ILE A 696 -6.04 -13.45 -10.42
N MET A 697 -6.61 -14.23 -9.50
CA MET A 697 -5.83 -15.05 -8.58
C MET A 697 -4.99 -16.10 -9.32
N ASP A 698 -5.50 -16.76 -10.35
CA ASP A 698 -4.73 -17.70 -11.19
C ASP A 698 -3.51 -17.04 -11.83
N GLU A 699 -3.65 -15.82 -12.36
CA GLU A 699 -2.55 -15.06 -12.97
C GLU A 699 -1.48 -14.63 -11.94
N ILE A 700 -1.91 -14.20 -10.75
CA ILE A 700 -1.01 -13.89 -9.63
C ILE A 700 -0.27 -15.15 -9.17
N ARG A 701 -0.99 -16.25 -8.92
CA ARG A 701 -0.41 -17.56 -8.53
C ARG A 701 0.63 -18.02 -9.52
N LYS A 702 0.31 -17.95 -10.82
CA LYS A 702 1.22 -18.33 -11.90
C LYS A 702 2.49 -17.48 -11.89
N SER A 703 2.39 -16.18 -11.62
CA SER A 703 3.54 -15.28 -11.55
C SER A 703 4.44 -15.57 -10.34
N ILE A 704 3.84 -15.97 -9.21
CA ILE A 704 4.57 -16.36 -7.98
C ILE A 704 5.13 -17.79 -8.07
N GLY A 705 4.50 -18.66 -8.87
CA GLY A 705 4.85 -20.06 -9.03
C GLY A 705 4.05 -21.05 -8.19
N VAL A 706 2.89 -20.64 -7.65
CA VAL A 706 1.99 -21.52 -6.88
C VAL A 706 1.20 -22.42 -7.85
N VAL A 707 1.23 -23.74 -7.62
CA VAL A 707 0.47 -24.73 -8.40
C VAL A 707 -0.32 -25.62 -7.45
N TYR A 708 -1.63 -25.75 -7.66
CA TYR A 708 -2.50 -26.65 -6.92
C TYR A 708 -2.79 -27.93 -7.72
N ALA A 709 -3.17 -29.01 -7.04
CA ALA A 709 -3.58 -30.26 -7.69
C ALA A 709 -4.77 -30.06 -8.66
N ALA A 710 -5.60 -29.03 -8.44
CA ALA A 710 -6.72 -28.68 -9.32
C ALA A 710 -6.29 -28.07 -10.68
N ASP A 711 -5.02 -27.65 -10.82
CA ASP A 711 -4.48 -27.06 -12.05
C ASP A 711 -3.99 -28.11 -13.06
N THR A 712 -3.75 -29.34 -12.59
CA THR A 712 -3.33 -30.52 -13.38
C THR A 712 -4.51 -31.43 -13.68
#